data_AF-A0A2A2JX23-F1
#
_entry.id   AF-A0A2A2JX23-F1
#
_cell.length_a   1.000
_cell.length_b   1.000
_cell.length_c   1.000
_cell.angle_alpha   90.00
_cell.angle_beta   90.00
_cell.angle_gamma   90.00
#
_symmetry.space_group_name_H-M   'P 1'
#
loop_
_entity.id
_entity.type
_entity.pdbx_description
1 polymer ?
#
loop_
_entity_poly.entity_id
_entity_poly.type
_entity_poly.pdbx_seq_one_letter_code
_entity_poly.pdbx_strand_id
1 'polypeptide(L)'
;MLKLATRTATALALLLAASAAPAQTAATDYRARLPQDEVIYFLLPDRFENADPSNDRGGLKGDRTVTGFDPTAKGFYHGGDLKGLTKRLDYIQSLGATALWVGPIFKNKPVQGAPGQQSAGYHGYWITDFIQVDPHLGTNQDFADLVAAAHGRGMKVYMDIIINHTADVIQYRECVGQRECPYRSRADYPYQRRGGVTGKAINPGFASDQDRSAANFAKLTDPTYAYTPFVPAKEKDVKVPAWLNDVTLYHNRGDTTYRNESSTMGDFVGLDDLMTENPRVLSGMIDIFGGWIDRYGIDGFRIDTARHVNPEFWAAFVPAMEARAKAKGIPNFHIFGEVSDHEVRPAVLAQHTVVDKLPAVLDFAFRQAVVETVAGTRGTDAFEALFDGDALYAKGYDTAIQLPTFTGNHDDGRFSTFVRKAFPNASDAEVLQRVMLSNAMLLSLRGVPTIYSGDEQGFVSDGNDQDAREDMFASKVASYNDNRLLGTSKTTATESFGQDNPLFRQTAMLAKLRTATPALTRGRQLLRAREDTPGLLAISRFDPTNGAEVLLAFNTSTTPLTRQVEIGVGATGAKTLAGTGCGAVAAPGSLTDRPQDRAWWHGATIYQIYPRSFADSNGDGIGDLPGITAHLDHVASLGVEAIWLSPFFRSPMADFGYDVSDYCDVDPIFGTLADFDALVARAHALGVKVIIDQVWAHTSDRHPWFEESRASRDNPRADWYVWHDPKPDGSPPNNWQSVFGGPAWTWDARRRQYYMHNFLKEQPQVNGHHPAVQQAFLDVARFWLERGIDGFRIDAINFMMFDPGFRDNPPAPLDDGIPRTRPFDYQLHTYNQSHEAIPGFLERIRALFDSYDARFTVAEVGGADSDREMKLFTAEGRRLHSAYGFDFLYAPGLTPVVVAEAVEKWPEQDGVGWPSWAFENHDAPRAISRWVAPEQARAFARMKMLLLASLRGNIFLYYGEELGLTQVDVPFEDLQDPEAIANWPRTLSRDGARTPMPWQAEAPNLGFSTARPWLPIGDDHGALAVDRQERDPHALLHWTRDVLALRKAHPALLTGDIRIVAADDAMLAIERRGANETMLCVFNLSPEPQRWAPEQPDQWQTVAETATQGWHFDGYGALIAKRTGEA
;
A
#
# COMPACT_ATOMS: atom_id res chain seq x y z
N MET A 1 -34.55 73.23 11.55
CA MET A 1 -33.48 74.11 12.10
C MET A 1 -32.24 73.27 12.30
N LEU A 2 -31.03 73.80 11.99
CA LEU A 2 -29.67 73.27 12.30
C LEU A 2 -29.36 71.82 11.80
N LYS A 3 -28.23 71.46 11.15
CA LYS A 3 -26.78 71.76 11.34
C LYS A 3 -26.22 71.16 12.64
N LEU A 4 -25.00 70.61 12.78
CA LEU A 4 -23.84 70.19 11.94
C LEU A 4 -23.06 69.17 12.84
N ALA A 5 -21.92 68.48 12.60
CA ALA A 5 -20.90 68.21 11.57
C ALA A 5 -20.07 66.99 12.10
N THR A 6 -19.11 66.30 11.46
CA THR A 6 -18.56 66.17 10.08
C THR A 6 -17.83 64.81 10.02
N ARG A 7 -17.80 64.11 8.87
CA ARG A 7 -16.89 62.95 8.63
C ARG A 7 -16.54 62.81 7.14
N THR A 8 -15.39 63.35 6.72
CA THR A 8 -14.84 63.21 5.36
C THR A 8 -13.33 63.49 5.38
N ALA A 9 -12.47 62.46 5.48
CA ALA A 9 -11.01 62.61 5.34
C ALA A 9 -10.19 61.33 5.04
N THR A 10 -10.78 60.15 4.77
CA THR A 10 -10.02 58.95 4.36
C THR A 10 -10.88 57.99 3.54
N ALA A 11 -10.80 58.08 2.21
CA ALA A 11 -11.55 57.23 1.28
C ALA A 11 -10.82 57.05 -0.08
N LEU A 12 -9.51 56.81 -0.05
CA LEU A 12 -8.71 56.54 -1.27
C LEU A 12 -7.47 55.68 -1.01
N ALA A 13 -7.62 54.59 -0.25
CA ALA A 13 -6.53 53.65 0.09
C ALA A 13 -7.03 52.23 0.41
N LEU A 14 -8.17 51.81 -0.15
CA LEU A 14 -8.84 50.52 0.16
C LEU A 14 -9.23 49.78 -1.12
N LEU A 15 -8.22 49.46 -1.93
CA LEU A 15 -8.34 48.66 -3.17
C LEU A 15 -7.06 47.84 -3.43
N LEU A 16 -6.57 47.17 -2.38
CA LEU A 16 -5.44 46.21 -2.44
C LEU A 16 -5.47 45.31 -1.19
N ALA A 17 -6.43 44.39 -1.13
CA ALA A 17 -6.58 43.40 -0.08
C ALA A 17 -7.26 42.14 -0.65
N ALA A 18 -6.50 41.34 -1.40
CA ALA A 18 -6.98 40.08 -1.94
C ALA A 18 -7.01 38.98 -0.86
N SER A 19 -8.01 38.11 -0.94
CA SER A 19 -8.05 36.73 -0.42
C SER A 19 -6.96 36.33 0.59
N ALA A 20 -7.20 36.55 1.88
CA ALA A 20 -6.57 35.73 2.90
C ALA A 20 -7.17 34.31 2.81
N ALA A 21 -6.32 33.29 2.70
CA ALA A 21 -6.73 31.89 2.79
C ALA A 21 -7.38 31.59 4.16
N PRO A 22 -8.19 30.52 4.29
CA PRO A 22 -8.63 30.07 5.61
C PRO A 22 -7.40 29.90 6.52
N ALA A 23 -7.45 30.52 7.70
CA ALA A 23 -6.29 30.57 8.58
C ALA A 23 -5.86 29.15 8.96
N GLN A 24 -4.59 28.83 8.70
CA GLN A 24 -3.98 27.60 9.19
C GLN A 24 -4.23 27.49 10.70
N THR A 25 -4.78 26.36 11.13
CA THR A 25 -4.72 25.97 12.55
C THR A 25 -3.27 26.05 12.98
N ALA A 26 -2.94 26.96 13.89
CA ALA A 26 -1.56 27.24 14.26
C ALA A 26 -0.85 25.94 14.63
N ALA A 27 0.19 25.59 13.88
CA ALA A 27 0.88 24.32 14.03
C ALA A 27 1.31 24.14 15.48
N THR A 28 0.82 23.09 16.15
CA THR A 28 1.19 22.76 17.51
C THR A 28 2.71 22.60 17.58
N ASP A 29 3.35 23.41 18.42
CA ASP A 29 4.81 23.41 18.60
C ASP A 29 5.31 21.96 18.76
N TYR A 30 6.19 21.53 17.87
CA TYR A 30 6.70 20.16 17.86
C TYR A 30 7.45 19.84 19.16
N ARG A 31 8.02 20.84 19.85
CA ARG A 31 8.67 20.67 21.15
C ARG A 31 7.67 20.35 22.27
N ALA A 32 6.39 20.68 22.10
CA ALA A 32 5.32 20.35 23.03
C ALA A 32 4.80 18.89 22.89
N ARG A 33 5.15 18.18 21.81
CA ARG A 33 4.87 16.74 21.67
C ARG A 33 5.68 15.94 22.71
N LEU A 34 5.04 14.92 23.29
CA LEU A 34 5.65 13.95 24.21
C LEU A 34 6.34 12.82 23.41
N PRO A 35 7.26 12.03 24.00
CA PRO A 35 7.93 10.93 23.29
C PRO A 35 6.97 9.96 22.56
N GLN A 36 5.87 9.57 23.20
CA GLN A 36 4.88 8.63 22.65
C GLN A 36 4.02 9.18 21.50
N ASP A 37 4.07 10.50 21.26
CA ASP A 37 3.44 11.15 20.11
C ASP A 37 4.27 10.99 18.83
N GLU A 38 5.54 10.63 18.95
CA GLU A 38 6.47 10.60 17.82
C GLU A 38 6.39 9.29 17.01
N VAL A 39 6.83 9.38 15.76
CA VAL A 39 7.27 8.27 14.92
C VAL A 39 8.74 8.54 14.59
N ILE A 40 9.64 7.67 15.06
CA ILE A 40 11.09 7.82 14.90
C ILE A 40 11.52 7.11 13.62
N TYR A 41 12.33 7.79 12.81
CA TYR A 41 13.02 7.20 11.67
C TYR A 41 14.53 7.16 11.98
N PHE A 42 15.07 5.95 12.10
CA PHE A 42 16.47 5.68 12.43
C PHE A 42 17.28 5.35 11.17
N LEU A 43 18.49 5.92 11.08
CA LEU A 43 19.40 5.73 9.95
C LEU A 43 20.87 5.92 10.34
N LEU A 44 21.78 5.29 9.58
CA LEU A 44 23.20 5.59 9.57
C LEU A 44 23.51 6.55 8.41
N PRO A 45 24.09 7.74 8.64
CA PRO A 45 24.32 8.72 7.57
C PRO A 45 25.11 8.15 6.38
N ASP A 46 26.17 7.38 6.64
CA ASP A 46 27.04 6.75 5.61
C ASP A 46 26.35 5.70 4.73
N ARG A 47 25.13 5.26 5.10
CA ARG A 47 24.30 4.34 4.30
C ARG A 47 23.10 5.03 3.65
N PHE A 48 22.87 6.32 3.93
CA PHE A 48 21.60 6.95 3.57
C PHE A 48 21.62 7.63 2.19
N GLU A 49 22.42 8.66 1.97
CA GLU A 49 22.51 9.39 0.70
C GLU A 49 23.85 10.11 0.58
N ASN A 50 24.50 10.03 -0.58
CA ASN A 50 25.73 10.79 -0.87
C ASN A 50 25.37 12.05 -1.70
N ALA A 51 25.68 13.22 -1.18
CA ALA A 51 25.48 14.51 -1.83
C ALA A 51 26.77 15.34 -1.97
N ASP A 52 27.86 14.99 -1.29
CA ASP A 52 29.17 15.63 -1.42
C ASP A 52 30.34 14.63 -1.50
N PRO A 53 30.56 13.95 -2.65
CA PRO A 53 31.66 12.99 -2.84
C PRO A 53 33.08 13.56 -2.67
N SER A 54 33.24 14.84 -2.32
CA SER A 54 34.52 15.40 -1.89
C SER A 54 34.88 15.04 -0.45
N ASN A 55 33.89 14.69 0.38
CA ASN A 55 34.07 14.28 1.78
C ASN A 55 34.33 12.77 1.95
N ASP A 56 34.01 11.93 0.95
CA ASP A 56 34.12 10.45 0.89
C ASP A 56 35.31 9.84 1.66
N ARG A 57 36.46 10.52 1.71
CA ARG A 57 37.73 10.05 2.31
C ARG A 57 38.15 10.79 3.58
N GLY A 58 37.27 11.59 4.20
CA GLY A 58 37.53 12.34 5.42
C GLY A 58 38.67 13.37 5.30
N GLY A 59 38.98 13.82 4.08
CA GLY A 59 40.17 14.64 3.78
C GLY A 59 41.52 13.89 3.84
N LEU A 60 41.51 12.57 4.06
CA LEU A 60 42.68 11.71 4.21
C LEU A 60 43.26 11.29 2.84
N LYS A 61 44.53 10.88 2.84
CA LYS A 61 45.27 10.46 1.63
C LYS A 61 45.87 9.08 1.82
N GLY A 62 45.44 8.13 0.98
CA GLY A 62 45.91 6.75 0.97
C GLY A 62 44.93 5.84 0.24
N ASP A 63 45.05 4.54 0.50
CA ASP A 63 44.03 3.53 0.21
C ASP A 63 43.06 3.35 1.41
N ARG A 64 42.11 2.42 1.27
CA ARG A 64 41.07 2.11 2.26
C ARG A 64 41.59 1.81 3.67
N THR A 65 42.83 1.32 3.82
CA THR A 65 43.44 1.04 5.15
C THR A 65 43.90 2.31 5.87
N VAL A 66 43.93 3.45 5.18
CA VAL A 66 44.25 4.78 5.72
C VAL A 66 43.01 5.68 5.73
N THR A 67 42.20 5.62 4.67
CA THR A 67 41.03 6.52 4.50
C THR A 67 39.71 5.92 4.98
N GLY A 68 39.63 4.64 5.34
CA GLY A 68 38.38 3.98 5.70
C GLY A 68 37.34 3.82 4.58
N PHE A 69 37.50 4.51 3.45
CA PHE A 69 36.59 4.48 2.30
C PHE A 69 36.84 3.31 1.34
N ASP A 70 35.81 2.47 1.17
CA ASP A 70 35.67 1.52 0.06
C ASP A 70 34.18 1.14 -0.09
N PRO A 71 33.43 1.76 -1.02
CA PRO A 71 32.00 1.50 -1.20
C PRO A 71 31.68 0.11 -1.76
N THR A 72 32.68 -0.73 -2.03
CA THR A 72 32.48 -2.13 -2.46
C THR A 72 32.53 -3.13 -1.31
N ALA A 73 32.78 -2.68 -0.06
CA ALA A 73 32.98 -3.54 1.08
C ALA A 73 32.19 -3.08 2.32
N LYS A 74 31.11 -3.80 2.65
CA LYS A 74 30.14 -3.52 3.73
C LYS A 74 30.66 -2.94 5.06
N GLY A 75 31.86 -3.33 5.48
CA GLY A 75 32.54 -2.83 6.70
C GLY A 75 33.38 -1.56 6.54
N PHE A 76 33.22 -0.81 5.45
CA PHE A 76 33.98 0.41 5.12
C PHE A 76 33.03 1.60 4.88
N TYR A 77 33.59 2.82 4.82
CA TYR A 77 32.81 4.01 4.44
C TYR A 77 32.33 3.90 2.98
N HIS A 78 31.06 4.20 2.73
CA HIS A 78 30.44 4.19 1.39
C HIS A 78 30.19 5.60 0.81
N GLY A 79 30.21 6.65 1.66
CA GLY A 79 30.13 8.06 1.28
C GLY A 79 28.80 8.76 1.59
N GLY A 80 27.92 8.18 2.40
CA GLY A 80 26.68 8.86 2.78
C GLY A 80 26.91 10.00 3.78
N ASP A 81 26.20 11.13 3.64
CA ASP A 81 26.53 12.36 4.35
C ASP A 81 25.31 13.16 4.88
N LEU A 82 25.59 14.15 5.74
CA LEU A 82 24.55 14.96 6.40
C LEU A 82 23.79 15.89 5.44
N LYS A 83 24.37 16.29 4.31
CA LYS A 83 23.69 17.05 3.24
C LYS A 83 22.77 16.13 2.45
N GLY A 84 23.19 14.88 2.20
CA GLY A 84 22.36 13.83 1.61
C GLY A 84 21.13 13.53 2.45
N LEU A 85 21.31 13.38 3.77
CA LEU A 85 20.21 13.29 4.72
C LEU A 85 19.30 14.54 4.68
N THR A 86 19.88 15.74 4.70
CA THR A 86 19.12 17.01 4.63
C THR A 86 18.30 17.13 3.33
N LYS A 87 18.84 16.67 2.20
CA LYS A 87 18.19 16.60 0.88
C LYS A 87 16.99 15.63 0.86
N ARG A 88 16.99 14.57 1.67
CA ARG A 88 15.96 13.52 1.68
C ARG A 88 14.94 13.65 2.82
N LEU A 89 14.95 14.75 3.60
CA LEU A 89 13.98 15.00 4.67
C LEU A 89 12.51 14.93 4.20
N ASP A 90 12.21 15.36 2.99
CA ASP A 90 10.84 15.37 2.45
C ASP A 90 10.30 13.94 2.19
N TYR A 91 11.20 12.99 1.89
CA TYR A 91 10.87 11.55 1.79
C TYR A 91 10.62 10.93 3.17
N ILE A 92 11.44 11.28 4.17
CA ILE A 92 11.24 10.82 5.55
C ILE A 92 9.91 11.38 6.11
N GLN A 93 9.57 12.63 5.76
CA GLN A 93 8.33 13.27 6.17
C GLN A 93 7.10 12.69 5.45
N SER A 94 7.18 12.27 4.18
CA SER A 94 6.05 11.62 3.49
C SER A 94 5.75 10.21 3.99
N LEU A 95 6.73 9.53 4.62
CA LEU A 95 6.52 8.31 5.41
C LEU A 95 5.74 8.56 6.72
N GLY A 96 5.52 9.83 7.09
CA GLY A 96 4.83 10.22 8.32
C GLY A 96 5.70 10.22 9.58
N ALA A 97 7.03 10.14 9.44
CA ALA A 97 7.94 10.24 10.56
C ALA A 97 8.02 11.68 11.11
N THR A 98 8.17 11.81 12.43
CA THR A 98 8.14 13.09 13.15
C THR A 98 9.41 13.36 13.97
N ALA A 99 10.28 12.35 14.10
CA ALA A 99 11.59 12.48 14.71
C ALA A 99 12.64 11.69 13.90
N LEU A 100 13.86 12.22 13.82
CA LEU A 100 15.04 11.51 13.31
C LEU A 100 15.83 10.94 14.48
N TRP A 101 16.26 9.69 14.41
CA TRP A 101 17.43 9.20 15.16
C TRP A 101 18.58 9.07 14.18
N VAL A 102 19.57 9.94 14.32
CA VAL A 102 20.77 9.95 13.50
C VAL A 102 21.85 9.16 14.22
N GLY A 103 22.35 8.08 13.61
CA GLY A 103 23.49 7.30 14.12
C GLY A 103 24.75 8.16 14.35
N PRO A 104 25.74 7.68 15.11
CA PRO A 104 26.72 8.56 15.74
C PRO A 104 27.60 9.30 14.73
N ILE A 105 27.58 10.63 14.82
CA ILE A 105 28.24 11.53 13.87
C ILE A 105 29.64 11.98 14.28
N PHE A 106 30.14 11.57 15.45
CA PHE A 106 31.42 12.04 16.00
C PHE A 106 32.60 11.50 15.20
N LYS A 107 33.70 12.25 15.18
CA LYS A 107 34.89 11.90 14.40
C LYS A 107 35.63 10.69 14.95
N ASN A 108 35.74 9.66 14.12
CA ASN A 108 36.24 8.34 14.47
C ASN A 108 37.76 8.18 14.23
N LYS A 109 38.32 7.10 14.78
CA LYS A 109 39.50 6.44 14.23
C LYS A 109 39.09 5.84 12.87
N PRO A 110 39.67 6.24 11.72
CA PRO A 110 39.11 5.87 10.42
C PRO A 110 39.12 4.36 10.15
N VAL A 111 40.12 3.64 10.66
CA VAL A 111 40.34 2.20 10.48
C VAL A 111 40.97 1.61 11.75
N GLN A 112 40.49 0.45 12.20
CA GLN A 112 41.16 -0.40 13.20
C GLN A 112 40.92 -1.90 12.88
N GLY A 113 41.38 -2.79 13.76
CA GLY A 113 41.32 -4.24 13.57
C GLY A 113 42.67 -4.86 13.15
N ALA A 114 42.76 -6.19 13.24
CA ALA A 114 43.98 -6.93 12.97
C ALA A 114 44.34 -6.94 11.45
N PRO A 115 45.62 -7.16 11.07
CA PRO A 115 46.01 -7.25 9.67
C PRO A 115 45.25 -8.34 8.89
N GLY A 116 44.54 -7.95 7.84
CA GLY A 116 43.65 -8.81 7.06
C GLY A 116 42.22 -8.91 7.61
N GLN A 117 41.90 -8.21 8.70
CA GLN A 117 40.60 -8.15 9.37
C GLN A 117 40.23 -6.69 9.74
N GLN A 118 40.76 -5.70 9.03
CA GLN A 118 40.45 -4.30 9.28
C GLN A 118 39.07 -3.91 8.72
N SER A 119 38.36 -3.06 9.46
CA SER A 119 37.13 -2.36 9.06
C SER A 119 37.26 -0.86 9.37
N ALA A 120 36.30 -0.05 8.90
CA ALA A 120 36.28 1.40 9.10
C ALA A 120 35.26 1.85 10.15
N GLY A 121 35.47 3.03 10.73
CA GLY A 121 34.60 3.59 11.79
C GLY A 121 33.26 4.15 11.32
N TYR A 122 32.74 3.69 10.19
CA TYR A 122 31.58 4.29 9.48
C TYR A 122 30.25 4.25 10.27
N HIS A 123 30.19 3.37 11.28
CA HIS A 123 29.07 3.23 12.21
C HIS A 123 29.18 4.16 13.44
N GLY A 124 30.23 4.97 13.56
CA GLY A 124 30.31 6.05 14.56
C GLY A 124 30.77 5.67 15.98
N TYR A 125 31.06 4.40 16.26
CA TYR A 125 31.36 3.91 17.61
C TYR A 125 32.84 3.95 18.01
N TRP A 126 33.74 4.45 17.15
CA TRP A 126 35.20 4.46 17.39
C TRP A 126 35.70 5.89 17.60
N ILE A 127 35.08 6.61 18.52
CA ILE A 127 35.25 8.06 18.63
C ILE A 127 36.66 8.44 19.08
N THR A 128 37.27 9.36 18.34
CA THR A 128 38.46 10.10 18.76
C THR A 128 38.13 11.53 19.16
N ASP A 129 37.18 12.19 18.50
CA ASP A 129 36.82 13.58 18.80
C ASP A 129 35.32 13.74 19.00
N PHE A 130 34.93 13.90 20.28
CA PHE A 130 33.55 13.99 20.75
C PHE A 130 32.89 15.36 20.51
N ILE A 131 33.61 16.35 19.96
CA ILE A 131 33.08 17.70 19.71
C ILE A 131 33.13 18.10 18.23
N GLN A 132 33.73 17.28 17.37
CA GLN A 132 33.73 17.42 15.92
C GLN A 132 32.88 16.34 15.24
N VAL A 133 32.11 16.73 14.22
CA VAL A 133 31.51 15.79 13.25
C VAL A 133 32.61 15.09 12.46
N ASP A 134 32.41 13.81 12.12
CA ASP A 134 33.35 13.06 11.29
C ASP A 134 33.50 13.70 9.90
N PRO A 135 34.73 14.04 9.45
CA PRO A 135 34.98 14.59 8.12
C PRO A 135 34.48 13.73 6.94
N HIS A 136 34.17 12.44 7.14
CA HIS A 136 33.50 11.61 6.13
C HIS A 136 32.00 11.94 5.97
N LEU A 137 31.35 12.42 7.03
CA LEU A 137 29.91 12.69 7.06
C LEU A 137 29.57 14.18 6.83
N GLY A 138 30.58 15.06 6.88
CA GLY A 138 30.44 16.51 6.68
C GLY A 138 31.13 17.30 7.79
N THR A 139 30.46 18.35 8.28
CA THR A 139 31.01 19.29 9.27
C THR A 139 30.02 19.62 10.39
N ASN A 140 30.54 20.26 11.43
CA ASN A 140 29.75 20.88 12.50
C ASN A 140 28.72 21.93 12.02
N GLN A 141 28.83 22.44 10.79
CA GLN A 141 27.83 23.32 10.19
C GLN A 141 26.74 22.51 9.48
N ASP A 142 27.10 21.48 8.72
CA ASP A 142 26.12 20.63 8.03
C ASP A 142 25.16 19.94 9.03
N PHE A 143 25.64 19.60 10.24
CA PHE A 143 24.76 19.14 11.32
C PHE A 143 23.84 20.23 11.87
N ALA A 144 24.30 21.48 11.97
CA ALA A 144 23.44 22.60 12.37
C ALA A 144 22.34 22.86 11.33
N ASP A 145 22.71 22.79 10.06
CA ASP A 145 21.80 22.99 8.93
C ASP A 145 20.78 21.86 8.83
N LEU A 146 21.18 20.61 9.07
CA LEU A 146 20.26 19.46 9.23
C LEU A 146 19.26 19.67 10.36
N VAL A 147 19.73 20.03 11.56
CA VAL A 147 18.85 20.25 12.72
C VAL A 147 17.87 21.40 12.44
N ALA A 148 18.34 22.50 11.86
CA ALA A 148 17.48 23.62 11.44
C ALA A 148 16.46 23.20 10.36
N ALA A 149 16.85 22.37 9.39
CA ALA A 149 15.98 21.89 8.32
C ALA A 149 14.91 20.88 8.80
N ALA A 150 15.23 20.06 9.81
CA ALA A 150 14.28 19.18 10.48
C ALA A 150 13.32 19.98 11.38
N HIS A 151 13.85 20.89 12.20
CA HIS A 151 13.06 21.80 13.05
C HIS A 151 12.09 22.66 12.24
N GLY A 152 12.53 23.16 11.07
CA GLY A 152 11.69 23.92 10.13
C GLY A 152 10.54 23.11 9.53
N ARG A 153 10.63 21.77 9.54
CA ARG A 153 9.56 20.83 9.13
C ARG A 153 8.69 20.35 10.30
N GLY A 154 8.96 20.81 11.52
CA GLY A 154 8.30 20.32 12.75
C GLY A 154 8.75 18.93 13.19
N MET A 155 9.95 18.50 12.75
CA MET A 155 10.56 17.23 13.13
C MET A 155 11.60 17.43 14.24
N LYS A 156 11.69 16.46 15.15
CA LYS A 156 12.74 16.41 16.19
C LYS A 156 14.02 15.75 15.67
N VAL A 157 15.17 16.06 16.29
CA VAL A 157 16.44 15.35 16.03
C VAL A 157 17.00 14.76 17.32
N TYR A 158 17.12 13.43 17.34
CA TYR A 158 17.79 12.65 18.37
C TYR A 158 19.18 12.25 17.88
N MET A 159 20.19 12.50 18.71
CA MET A 159 21.58 12.16 18.40
C MET A 159 21.95 10.86 19.13
N ASP A 160 22.57 9.93 18.42
CA ASP A 160 23.19 8.75 19.03
C ASP A 160 24.45 9.16 19.82
N ILE A 161 24.62 8.69 21.06
CA ILE A 161 25.75 9.04 21.93
C ILE A 161 26.39 7.84 22.62
N ILE A 162 27.71 7.88 22.72
CA ILE A 162 28.54 6.85 23.35
C ILE A 162 29.10 7.44 24.65
N ILE A 163 29.00 6.69 25.74
CA ILE A 163 29.50 7.08 27.07
C ILE A 163 30.54 6.10 27.60
N ASN A 164 30.40 4.82 27.28
CA ASN A 164 31.19 3.74 27.87
C ASN A 164 32.67 3.76 27.47
N HIS A 165 32.94 3.95 26.17
CA HIS A 165 34.26 3.73 25.59
C HIS A 165 34.69 4.84 24.62
N THR A 166 35.89 4.68 24.09
CA THR A 166 36.47 5.50 23.02
C THR A 166 37.17 4.60 22.00
N ALA A 167 37.76 5.15 20.92
CA ALA A 167 38.57 4.35 19.99
C ALA A 167 39.70 3.56 20.70
N ASP A 168 40.02 2.36 20.18
CA ASP A 168 41.23 1.57 20.51
C ASP A 168 42.47 2.46 20.35
N VAL A 169 43.10 2.81 21.47
CA VAL A 169 44.28 3.71 21.53
C VAL A 169 45.21 3.33 22.69
N ILE A 170 44.66 2.82 23.80
CA ILE A 170 45.43 2.42 24.99
C ILE A 170 45.77 0.94 24.90
N GLN A 171 47.07 0.65 24.78
CA GLN A 171 47.57 -0.71 24.64
C GLN A 171 48.24 -1.20 25.92
N TYR A 172 48.06 -2.47 26.25
CA TYR A 172 48.63 -3.09 27.44
C TYR A 172 49.93 -3.84 27.11
N ARG A 173 51.04 -3.52 27.78
CA ARG A 173 52.37 -4.13 27.52
C ARG A 173 52.36 -5.66 27.56
N GLU A 174 51.55 -6.23 28.44
CA GLU A 174 51.40 -7.67 28.64
C GLU A 174 50.57 -8.36 27.53
N CYS A 175 49.81 -7.60 26.75
CA CYS A 175 48.95 -8.11 25.66
C CYS A 175 49.49 -7.81 24.25
N VAL A 176 50.56 -7.02 24.10
CA VAL A 176 51.18 -6.77 22.79
C VAL A 176 51.64 -8.08 22.15
N GLY A 177 51.04 -8.44 21.01
CA GLY A 177 51.33 -9.69 20.30
C GLY A 177 50.61 -10.93 20.84
N GLN A 178 49.71 -10.79 21.83
CA GLN A 178 48.74 -11.81 22.19
C GLN A 178 47.51 -11.73 21.26
N ARG A 179 46.69 -12.80 21.27
CA ARG A 179 45.41 -12.84 20.53
C ARG A 179 44.26 -12.21 21.32
N GLU A 180 44.34 -12.27 22.65
CA GLU A 180 43.28 -11.92 23.60
C GLU A 180 43.93 -11.17 24.77
N CYS A 181 43.24 -10.20 25.35
CA CYS A 181 43.69 -9.45 26.53
C CYS A 181 42.69 -9.61 27.68
N PRO A 182 42.60 -10.80 28.31
CA PRO A 182 41.47 -11.17 29.16
C PRO A 182 41.31 -10.30 30.41
N TYR A 183 40.05 -10.00 30.76
CA TYR A 183 39.67 -9.23 31.95
C TYR A 183 40.41 -9.64 33.24
N ARG A 184 40.95 -8.63 33.93
CA ARG A 184 41.64 -8.77 35.23
C ARG A 184 40.78 -8.25 36.37
N SER A 185 40.32 -9.17 37.23
CA SER A 185 39.41 -8.87 38.35
C SER A 185 39.98 -7.86 39.35
N ARG A 186 39.11 -7.14 40.07
CA ARG A 186 39.49 -6.27 41.19
C ARG A 186 40.02 -7.05 42.40
N ALA A 187 39.62 -8.31 42.55
CA ALA A 187 40.06 -9.18 43.65
C ALA A 187 41.52 -9.63 43.48
N ASP A 188 41.89 -10.07 42.27
CA ASP A 188 43.24 -10.50 41.95
C ASP A 188 44.17 -9.30 41.68
N TYR A 189 43.63 -8.25 41.05
CA TYR A 189 44.32 -7.02 40.66
C TYR A 189 43.67 -5.76 41.30
N PRO A 190 43.89 -5.55 42.61
CA PRO A 190 43.37 -4.39 43.32
C PRO A 190 44.13 -3.11 42.98
N TYR A 191 43.43 -1.98 42.93
CA TYR A 191 43.97 -0.67 42.53
C TYR A 191 45.21 -0.22 43.34
N GLN A 192 45.40 -0.72 44.55
CA GLN A 192 46.50 -0.38 45.45
C GLN A 192 47.78 -1.20 45.23
N ARG A 193 47.82 -2.17 44.30
CA ARG A 193 49.03 -2.97 44.00
C ARG A 193 49.24 -3.24 42.50
N ARG A 194 50.47 -3.00 42.03
CA ARG A 194 50.87 -3.22 40.64
C ARG A 194 50.99 -4.72 40.32
N GLY A 195 50.20 -5.20 39.36
CA GLY A 195 50.30 -6.56 38.84
C GLY A 195 49.76 -7.64 39.80
N GLY A 196 48.89 -7.26 40.73
CA GLY A 196 48.15 -8.18 41.60
C GLY A 196 48.48 -8.09 43.09
N VAL A 197 47.81 -8.92 43.90
CA VAL A 197 47.88 -8.87 45.38
C VAL A 197 49.29 -9.01 45.98
N THR A 198 50.23 -9.70 45.32
CA THR A 198 51.64 -9.81 45.75
C THR A 198 52.52 -8.64 45.29
N GLY A 199 51.98 -7.75 44.45
CA GLY A 199 52.68 -6.67 43.77
C GLY A 199 53.13 -5.51 44.65
N LYS A 200 53.92 -4.61 44.05
CA LYS A 200 54.37 -3.37 44.68
C LYS A 200 53.16 -2.47 45.00
N ALA A 201 53.12 -1.91 46.21
CA ALA A 201 52.11 -0.93 46.59
C ALA A 201 52.18 0.35 45.73
N ILE A 202 51.00 0.81 45.29
CA ILE A 202 50.74 2.01 44.49
C ILE A 202 49.46 2.69 45.02
N ASN A 203 49.08 3.85 44.47
CA ASN A 203 47.82 4.57 44.80
C ASN A 203 47.53 4.72 46.31
N PRO A 204 48.48 5.26 47.10
CA PRO A 204 48.41 5.23 48.56
C PRO A 204 47.21 6.00 49.10
N GLY A 205 46.33 5.29 49.82
CA GLY A 205 45.13 5.87 50.43
C GLY A 205 43.93 6.01 49.50
N PHE A 206 44.01 5.55 48.24
CA PHE A 206 42.82 5.28 47.42
C PHE A 206 42.02 4.15 48.08
N ALA A 207 40.74 4.40 48.37
CA ALA A 207 39.90 3.47 49.12
C ALA A 207 39.34 2.37 48.21
N SER A 208 38.49 2.74 47.26
CA SER A 208 37.93 1.90 46.21
C SER A 208 37.30 2.79 45.13
N ASP A 209 36.86 2.19 44.02
CA ASP A 209 35.99 2.82 43.02
C ASP A 209 34.63 3.25 43.60
N GLN A 210 34.15 2.60 44.66
CA GLN A 210 32.89 2.93 45.35
C GLN A 210 32.91 4.31 46.06
N ASP A 211 34.08 4.81 46.45
CA ASP A 211 34.23 6.18 46.96
C ASP A 211 34.40 7.14 45.76
N ARG A 212 33.25 7.53 45.20
CA ARG A 212 33.12 8.42 44.04
C ARG A 212 33.41 9.90 44.34
N SER A 213 34.09 10.21 45.45
CA SER A 213 34.56 11.56 45.75
C SER A 213 35.81 11.92 44.94
N ALA A 214 35.89 13.17 44.47
CA ALA A 214 37.08 13.68 43.77
C ALA A 214 38.34 13.63 44.67
N ALA A 215 38.18 13.75 45.99
CA ALA A 215 39.25 13.63 46.97
C ALA A 215 39.80 12.19 47.11
N ASN A 216 39.00 11.17 46.79
CA ASN A 216 39.48 9.79 46.67
C ASN A 216 40.13 9.54 45.30
N PHE A 217 39.44 9.87 44.21
CA PHE A 217 39.95 9.62 42.86
C PHE A 217 41.26 10.38 42.53
N ALA A 218 41.51 11.54 43.15
CA ALA A 218 42.80 12.23 43.06
C ALA A 218 44.02 11.44 43.62
N LYS A 219 43.80 10.27 44.23
CA LYS A 219 44.85 9.36 44.72
C LYS A 219 45.11 8.17 43.78
N LEU A 220 44.32 8.01 42.72
CA LEU A 220 44.47 6.97 41.70
C LEU A 220 45.44 7.48 40.61
N THR A 221 46.72 7.61 40.97
CA THR A 221 47.74 8.29 40.16
C THR A 221 48.61 7.35 39.32
N ASP A 222 48.60 6.04 39.61
CA ASP A 222 49.36 5.00 38.91
C ASP A 222 48.35 4.00 38.29
N PRO A 223 48.20 3.96 36.96
CA PRO A 223 47.23 3.09 36.30
C PRO A 223 47.71 1.63 36.22
N THR A 224 48.92 1.30 36.71
CA THR A 224 49.54 -0.01 36.46
C THR A 224 49.06 -1.15 37.39
N TYR A 225 47.83 -1.07 37.90
CA TYR A 225 47.28 -2.04 38.85
C TYR A 225 46.98 -3.40 38.21
N ALA A 226 46.20 -3.42 37.12
CA ALA A 226 45.81 -4.64 36.41
C ALA A 226 46.77 -4.96 35.26
N TYR A 227 46.93 -4.03 34.33
CA TYR A 227 47.87 -4.09 33.20
C TYR A 227 48.91 -2.95 33.29
N THR A 228 49.91 -2.95 32.41
CA THR A 228 50.79 -1.79 32.19
C THR A 228 50.37 -1.08 30.90
N PRO A 229 49.45 -0.10 30.96
CA PRO A 229 48.99 0.64 29.77
C PRO A 229 50.08 1.55 29.19
N PHE A 230 49.98 1.79 27.89
CA PHE A 230 50.71 2.83 27.15
C PHE A 230 49.91 3.22 25.91
N VAL A 231 49.99 4.49 25.49
CA VAL A 231 49.50 4.92 24.17
C VAL A 231 50.66 4.86 23.16
N PRO A 232 50.48 4.33 21.94
CA PRO A 232 51.48 4.41 20.88
C PRO A 232 51.87 5.87 20.56
N ALA A 233 53.15 6.10 20.26
CA ALA A 233 53.68 7.47 20.11
C ALA A 233 53.06 8.31 18.96
N LYS A 234 52.33 7.66 18.04
CA LYS A 234 51.55 8.33 16.97
C LYS A 234 50.15 8.74 17.41
N GLU A 235 49.62 8.14 18.47
CA GLU A 235 48.22 8.25 18.91
C GLU A 235 48.10 8.97 20.27
N LYS A 236 49.23 9.36 20.88
CA LYS A 236 49.33 9.89 22.25
C LYS A 236 48.32 10.99 22.62
N ASP A 237 48.01 11.87 21.69
CA ASP A 237 47.22 13.09 21.94
C ASP A 237 46.03 13.20 20.95
N VAL A 238 45.52 12.07 20.41
CA VAL A 238 44.46 12.08 19.38
C VAL A 238 43.04 12.25 19.93
N LYS A 239 42.81 11.99 21.22
CA LYS A 239 41.46 12.06 21.80
C LYS A 239 41.10 13.49 22.18
N VAL A 240 39.89 13.91 21.82
CA VAL A 240 39.37 15.27 22.03
C VAL A 240 37.98 15.21 22.69
N PRO A 241 37.72 15.94 23.79
CA PRO A 241 38.61 16.91 24.43
C PRO A 241 39.82 16.28 25.12
N ALA A 242 40.93 17.02 25.22
CA ALA A 242 42.26 16.50 25.55
C ALA A 242 42.40 15.70 26.86
N TRP A 243 41.45 15.85 27.80
CA TRP A 243 41.42 15.06 29.05
C TRP A 243 41.23 13.56 28.80
N LEU A 244 40.65 13.16 27.67
CA LEU A 244 40.48 11.75 27.27
C LEU A 244 41.81 11.02 27.00
N ASN A 245 42.94 11.72 26.86
CA ASN A 245 44.26 11.08 26.71
C ASN A 245 44.90 10.69 28.05
N ASP A 246 44.27 11.03 29.18
CA ASP A 246 44.74 10.61 30.51
C ASP A 246 44.36 9.16 30.79
N VAL A 247 45.34 8.26 30.65
CA VAL A 247 45.20 6.82 30.89
C VAL A 247 44.76 6.45 32.32
N THR A 248 44.79 7.37 33.29
CA THR A 248 44.27 7.12 34.65
C THR A 248 42.74 7.16 34.73
N LEU A 249 42.06 7.64 33.67
CA LEU A 249 40.61 7.77 33.59
C LEU A 249 39.91 6.56 32.92
N TYR A 250 40.63 5.44 32.79
CA TYR A 250 40.17 4.19 32.17
C TYR A 250 40.37 3.03 33.16
N HIS A 251 39.57 1.96 33.04
CA HIS A 251 39.69 0.81 33.96
C HIS A 251 40.93 -0.05 33.72
N ASN A 252 41.59 0.06 32.55
CA ASN A 252 42.87 -0.59 32.24
C ASN A 252 42.91 -2.10 32.55
N ARG A 253 41.80 -2.81 32.30
CA ARG A 253 41.52 -4.16 32.83
C ARG A 253 41.41 -5.26 31.78
N GLY A 254 41.40 -4.94 30.49
CA GLY A 254 41.30 -5.91 29.40
C GLY A 254 39.86 -6.25 29.02
N ASP A 255 39.73 -7.02 27.94
CA ASP A 255 38.50 -7.34 27.22
C ASP A 255 37.38 -7.85 28.14
N THR A 256 36.19 -7.25 28.06
CA THR A 256 35.04 -7.63 28.88
C THR A 256 34.57 -9.07 28.61
N THR A 257 34.04 -9.71 29.66
CA THR A 257 33.30 -10.98 29.55
C THR A 257 31.79 -10.79 29.60
N TYR A 258 31.31 -9.53 29.54
CA TYR A 258 29.91 -9.10 29.60
C TYR A 258 29.15 -9.61 30.85
N ARG A 259 29.87 -9.85 31.96
CA ARG A 259 29.33 -10.52 33.16
C ARG A 259 29.94 -9.96 34.45
N ASN A 260 29.09 -9.73 35.45
CA ASN A 260 29.50 -9.20 36.75
C ASN A 260 30.31 -7.89 36.57
N GLU A 261 31.37 -7.68 37.36
CA GLU A 261 32.19 -6.46 37.28
C GLU A 261 32.91 -6.25 35.94
N SER A 262 33.14 -7.27 35.11
CA SER A 262 33.73 -7.04 33.78
C SER A 262 32.77 -6.29 32.86
N SER A 263 31.46 -6.40 33.10
CA SER A 263 30.42 -5.78 32.28
C SER A 263 30.42 -4.25 32.35
N THR A 264 31.15 -3.64 33.29
CA THR A 264 31.21 -2.18 33.47
C THR A 264 32.62 -1.66 33.79
N MET A 265 33.66 -2.47 33.52
CA MET A 265 35.06 -2.19 33.88
C MET A 265 36.09 -2.84 32.94
N GLY A 266 35.67 -3.29 31.75
CA GLY A 266 36.48 -4.05 30.81
C GLY A 266 36.21 -3.65 29.36
N ASP A 267 37.26 -3.70 28.53
CA ASP A 267 37.29 -3.09 27.21
C ASP A 267 36.25 -3.72 26.26
N PHE A 268 35.40 -2.88 25.65
CA PHE A 268 34.24 -3.32 24.87
C PHE A 268 34.69 -3.69 23.45
N VAL A 269 34.89 -4.98 23.19
CA VAL A 269 35.50 -5.48 21.93
C VAL A 269 36.86 -4.80 21.66
N GLY A 270 37.65 -4.58 22.72
CA GLY A 270 38.95 -3.89 22.65
C GLY A 270 38.88 -2.36 22.52
N LEU A 271 37.71 -1.74 22.67
CA LEU A 271 37.55 -0.28 22.76
C LEU A 271 37.82 0.19 24.20
N ASP A 272 38.71 1.17 24.35
CA ASP A 272 39.23 1.65 25.65
C ASP A 272 38.09 2.05 26.63
N ASP A 273 37.93 1.31 27.74
CA ASP A 273 36.83 1.46 28.70
C ASP A 273 37.02 2.61 29.70
N LEU A 274 36.08 3.56 29.72
CA LEU A 274 36.16 4.77 30.56
C LEU A 274 35.67 4.51 31.99
N MET A 275 36.44 5.00 32.95
CA MET A 275 36.13 4.88 34.38
C MET A 275 34.98 5.83 34.78
N THR A 276 33.75 5.43 34.47
CA THR A 276 32.53 6.22 34.66
C THR A 276 32.22 6.52 36.13
N GLU A 277 32.76 5.75 37.08
CA GLU A 277 32.71 6.05 38.51
C GLU A 277 33.54 7.29 38.89
N ASN A 278 34.52 7.66 38.07
CA ASN A 278 35.42 8.79 38.33
C ASN A 278 34.69 10.12 38.03
N PRO A 279 34.59 11.05 39.01
CA PRO A 279 33.88 12.32 38.83
C PRO A 279 34.48 13.22 37.75
N ARG A 280 35.73 12.99 37.32
CA ARG A 280 36.31 13.69 36.15
C ARG A 280 35.69 13.23 34.84
N VAL A 281 35.40 11.94 34.69
CA VAL A 281 34.76 11.37 33.48
C VAL A 281 33.31 11.84 33.41
N LEU A 282 32.55 11.70 34.50
CA LEU A 282 31.17 12.19 34.62
C LEU A 282 31.03 13.67 34.26
N SER A 283 31.84 14.55 34.85
CA SER A 283 31.81 15.98 34.52
C SER A 283 32.23 16.26 33.08
N GLY A 284 33.23 15.53 32.56
CA GLY A 284 33.68 15.65 31.17
C GLY A 284 32.60 15.28 30.16
N MET A 285 31.86 14.20 30.38
CA MET A 285 30.76 13.77 29.51
C MET A 285 29.53 14.69 29.61
N ILE A 286 29.21 15.19 30.81
CA ILE A 286 28.17 16.23 30.98
C ILE A 286 28.51 17.50 30.17
N ASP A 287 29.77 17.91 30.11
CA ASP A 287 30.17 19.07 29.31
C ASP A 287 30.24 18.80 27.80
N ILE A 288 30.62 17.59 27.39
CA ILE A 288 30.59 17.16 25.98
C ILE A 288 29.16 17.18 25.45
N PHE A 289 28.28 16.35 26.01
CA PHE A 289 26.93 16.13 25.47
C PHE A 289 25.98 17.28 25.79
N GLY A 290 26.14 17.89 26.96
CA GLY A 290 25.51 19.17 27.26
C GLY A 290 25.92 20.25 26.24
N GLY A 291 27.19 20.23 25.80
CA GLY A 291 27.69 21.08 24.73
C GLY A 291 26.97 20.91 23.38
N TRP A 292 26.50 19.72 23.03
CA TRP A 292 25.74 19.49 21.79
C TRP A 292 24.32 20.05 21.88
N ILE A 293 23.63 19.86 23.02
CA ILE A 293 22.38 20.58 23.33
C ILE A 293 22.62 22.10 23.29
N ASP A 294 23.74 22.56 23.86
CA ASP A 294 24.08 23.97 23.98
C ASP A 294 24.35 24.68 22.65
N ARG A 295 24.91 23.96 21.67
CA ARG A 295 25.23 24.49 20.33
C ARG A 295 24.08 24.35 19.33
N TYR A 296 23.39 23.21 19.31
CA TYR A 296 22.48 22.83 18.20
C TYR A 296 21.01 22.76 18.59
N GLY A 297 20.69 22.62 19.89
CA GLY A 297 19.30 22.51 20.33
C GLY A 297 18.61 21.21 19.91
N ILE A 298 19.36 20.11 19.76
CA ILE A 298 18.84 18.75 19.56
C ILE A 298 17.80 18.36 20.63
N ASP A 299 16.90 17.44 20.27
CA ASP A 299 15.68 17.13 21.04
C ASP A 299 15.78 15.84 21.88
N GLY A 300 16.90 15.11 21.83
CA GLY A 300 17.08 13.87 22.58
C GLY A 300 18.37 13.11 22.28
N PHE A 301 18.55 12.00 23.02
CA PHE A 301 19.66 11.07 22.91
C PHE A 301 19.19 9.60 22.88
N ARG A 302 19.67 8.82 21.90
CA ARG A 302 19.86 7.37 22.07
C ARG A 302 21.24 7.18 22.72
N ILE A 303 21.32 6.38 23.75
CA ILE A 303 22.57 6.07 24.44
C ILE A 303 23.02 4.66 24.08
N ASP A 304 24.13 4.58 23.35
CA ASP A 304 24.83 3.35 23.04
C ASP A 304 25.29 2.61 24.30
N THR A 305 25.31 1.27 24.25
CA THR A 305 25.92 0.40 25.27
C THR A 305 25.52 0.71 26.73
N ALA A 306 24.34 1.30 26.96
CA ALA A 306 24.00 1.96 28.24
C ALA A 306 24.04 1.04 29.48
N ARG A 307 23.80 -0.26 29.29
CA ARG A 307 23.92 -1.30 30.34
C ARG A 307 25.34 -1.55 30.86
N HIS A 308 26.36 -0.97 30.23
CA HIS A 308 27.77 -1.13 30.58
C HIS A 308 28.32 0.02 31.45
N VAL A 309 27.56 1.10 31.62
CA VAL A 309 27.94 2.26 32.45
C VAL A 309 27.34 2.12 33.86
N ASN A 310 28.05 2.57 34.90
CA ASN A 310 27.58 2.39 36.28
C ASN A 310 26.29 3.18 36.59
N PRO A 311 25.35 2.62 37.40
CA PRO A 311 24.03 3.23 37.63
C PRO A 311 24.04 4.68 38.13
N GLU A 312 25.03 5.06 38.93
CA GLU A 312 25.09 6.41 39.52
C GLU A 312 25.74 7.46 38.62
N PHE A 313 26.34 7.06 37.49
CA PHE A 313 26.66 7.99 36.40
C PHE A 313 25.34 8.51 35.80
N TRP A 314 24.43 7.60 35.44
CA TRP A 314 23.13 7.92 34.84
C TRP A 314 22.27 8.79 35.76
N ALA A 315 22.21 8.47 37.04
CA ALA A 315 21.50 9.25 38.06
C ALA A 315 22.01 10.71 38.22
N ALA A 316 23.18 11.05 37.69
CA ALA A 316 23.72 12.42 37.66
C ALA A 316 23.72 13.04 36.25
N PHE A 317 23.99 12.23 35.21
CA PHE A 317 24.02 12.66 33.81
C PHE A 317 22.63 13.04 33.28
N VAL A 318 21.62 12.19 33.51
CA VAL A 318 20.25 12.39 32.98
C VAL A 318 19.66 13.73 33.47
N PRO A 319 19.62 14.05 34.78
CA PRO A 319 19.10 15.35 35.23
C PRO A 319 19.90 16.55 34.73
N ALA A 320 21.21 16.39 34.47
CA ALA A 320 22.05 17.45 33.91
C ALA A 320 21.70 17.74 32.45
N MET A 321 21.40 16.72 31.65
CA MET A 321 20.96 16.88 30.26
C MET A 321 19.54 17.47 30.18
N GLU A 322 18.60 16.93 30.95
CA GLU A 322 17.24 17.47 31.08
C GLU A 322 17.25 18.96 31.49
N ALA A 323 18.10 19.34 32.45
CA ALA A 323 18.23 20.73 32.90
C ALA A 323 18.77 21.67 31.80
N ARG A 324 19.78 21.24 31.03
CA ARG A 324 20.29 22.03 29.88
C ARG A 324 19.26 22.15 28.77
N ALA A 325 18.61 21.06 28.39
CA ALA A 325 17.57 21.06 27.35
C ALA A 325 16.38 21.95 27.73
N LYS A 326 15.92 21.85 28.98
CA LYS A 326 14.88 22.74 29.52
C LYS A 326 15.28 24.21 29.53
N ALA A 327 16.55 24.52 29.83
CA ALA A 327 17.08 25.88 29.74
C ALA A 327 17.17 26.42 28.29
N LYS A 328 17.17 25.53 27.29
CA LYS A 328 17.05 25.87 25.85
C LYS A 328 15.61 25.93 25.33
N GLY A 329 14.61 25.70 26.17
CA GLY A 329 13.21 25.65 25.75
C GLY A 329 12.80 24.34 25.09
N ILE A 330 13.47 23.24 25.42
CA ILE A 330 13.17 21.88 24.95
C ILE A 330 12.63 21.08 26.16
N PRO A 331 11.31 21.14 26.45
CA PRO A 331 10.75 20.62 27.70
C PRO A 331 10.60 19.09 27.69
N ASN A 332 10.51 18.47 26.51
CA ASN A 332 10.27 17.04 26.30
C ASN A 332 11.50 16.38 25.66
N PHE A 333 12.69 16.65 26.20
CA PHE A 333 13.95 16.09 25.71
C PHE A 333 14.01 14.59 26.01
N HIS A 334 14.06 13.75 24.95
CA HIS A 334 13.91 12.31 25.11
C HIS A 334 15.28 11.62 25.30
N ILE A 335 15.46 10.86 26.39
CA ILE A 335 16.68 10.08 26.63
C ILE A 335 16.29 8.62 26.79
N PHE A 336 16.83 7.75 25.93
CA PHE A 336 16.64 6.30 26.01
C PHE A 336 17.97 5.55 25.84
N GLY A 337 18.19 4.55 26.70
CA GLY A 337 19.39 3.72 26.66
C GLY A 337 19.21 2.41 25.92
N GLU A 338 20.29 1.93 25.31
CA GLU A 338 20.37 0.56 24.82
C GLU A 338 20.65 -0.43 25.96
N VAL A 339 19.73 -1.39 26.09
CA VAL A 339 19.88 -2.56 26.95
C VAL A 339 19.51 -3.77 26.10
N SER A 340 20.46 -4.26 25.30
CA SER A 340 20.22 -5.44 24.47
C SER A 340 19.89 -6.66 25.33
N ASP A 341 18.74 -7.27 25.06
CA ASP A 341 18.32 -8.59 25.54
C ASP A 341 17.55 -9.29 24.40
N HIS A 342 17.63 -10.62 24.32
CA HIS A 342 17.02 -11.39 23.22
C HIS A 342 15.95 -12.38 23.73
N GLU A 343 15.31 -12.03 24.84
CA GLU A 343 14.21 -12.77 25.47
C GLU A 343 13.09 -11.78 25.84
N VAL A 344 11.84 -12.24 25.92
CA VAL A 344 10.71 -11.40 26.35
C VAL A 344 10.76 -11.17 27.87
N ARG A 345 11.66 -10.28 28.32
CA ARG A 345 11.94 -10.00 29.73
C ARG A 345 11.87 -8.51 30.10
N PRO A 346 10.67 -7.91 30.18
CA PRO A 346 10.50 -6.52 30.62
C PRO A 346 11.15 -6.22 31.98
N ALA A 347 11.26 -7.21 32.88
CA ALA A 347 11.94 -7.07 34.16
C ALA A 347 13.43 -6.66 34.05
N VAL A 348 14.14 -7.12 33.02
CA VAL A 348 15.56 -6.77 32.77
C VAL A 348 15.66 -5.32 32.32
N LEU A 349 14.83 -4.92 31.34
CA LEU A 349 14.76 -3.54 30.85
C LEU A 349 14.31 -2.56 31.94
N ALA A 350 13.32 -2.97 32.76
CA ALA A 350 12.80 -2.21 33.87
C ALA A 350 13.87 -1.89 34.92
N GLN A 351 14.81 -2.81 35.19
CA GLN A 351 15.92 -2.58 36.12
C GLN A 351 16.67 -1.28 35.81
N HIS A 352 16.97 -1.01 34.53
CA HIS A 352 17.72 0.18 34.13
C HIS A 352 16.91 1.48 34.27
N THR A 353 15.57 1.42 34.19
CA THR A 353 14.72 2.58 34.54
C THR A 353 14.60 2.77 36.06
N VAL A 354 14.53 1.68 36.83
CA VAL A 354 14.24 1.68 38.28
C VAL A 354 15.50 1.94 39.12
N VAL A 355 16.63 1.32 38.78
CA VAL A 355 17.90 1.41 39.51
C VAL A 355 18.73 2.55 38.93
N ASP A 356 19.03 2.50 37.64
CA ASP A 356 19.98 3.38 36.96
C ASP A 356 19.38 4.75 36.59
N LYS A 357 18.05 4.89 36.69
CA LYS A 357 17.30 6.15 36.47
C LYS A 357 17.30 6.65 35.02
N LEU A 358 17.52 5.76 34.04
CA LEU A 358 17.25 6.10 32.64
C LEU A 358 15.74 6.36 32.44
N PRO A 359 15.31 7.44 31.75
CA PRO A 359 13.89 7.74 31.58
C PRO A 359 13.15 6.68 30.75
N ALA A 360 13.83 6.13 29.75
CA ALA A 360 13.39 5.07 28.87
C ALA A 360 14.59 4.19 28.44
N VAL A 361 14.30 3.07 27.78
CA VAL A 361 15.26 2.18 27.10
C VAL A 361 14.65 1.65 25.81
N LEU A 362 15.47 1.16 24.88
CA LEU A 362 14.98 0.44 23.69
C LEU A 362 14.18 -0.81 24.13
N ASP A 363 12.96 -0.99 23.61
CA ASP A 363 12.09 -2.10 24.02
C ASP A 363 12.43 -3.39 23.25
N PHE A 364 13.56 -4.00 23.63
CA PHE A 364 13.99 -5.30 23.15
C PHE A 364 12.98 -6.42 23.47
N ALA A 365 12.19 -6.28 24.55
CA ALA A 365 11.15 -7.26 24.90
C ALA A 365 9.96 -7.20 23.93
N PHE A 366 9.55 -6.00 23.50
CA PHE A 366 8.60 -5.81 22.40
C PHE A 366 9.13 -6.41 21.09
N ARG A 367 10.36 -6.05 20.70
CA ARG A 367 11.02 -6.58 19.49
C ARG A 367 11.00 -8.11 19.51
N GLN A 368 11.35 -8.72 20.64
CA GLN A 368 11.39 -10.17 20.76
C GLN A 368 9.99 -10.81 20.73
N ALA A 369 8.97 -10.18 21.33
CA ALA A 369 7.59 -10.68 21.25
C ALA A 369 7.04 -10.67 19.80
N VAL A 370 7.31 -9.62 19.02
CA VAL A 370 6.92 -9.59 17.60
C VAL A 370 7.72 -10.63 16.79
N VAL A 371 9.02 -10.77 17.05
CA VAL A 371 9.85 -11.78 16.37
C VAL A 371 9.40 -13.22 16.68
N GLU A 372 9.09 -13.55 17.94
CA GLU A 372 8.66 -14.91 18.30
C GLU A 372 7.29 -15.31 17.72
N THR A 373 6.39 -14.34 17.53
CA THR A 373 4.98 -14.61 17.15
C THR A 373 4.64 -14.34 15.68
N VAL A 374 5.28 -13.36 15.04
CA VAL A 374 5.00 -12.98 13.64
C VAL A 374 6.09 -13.51 12.69
N ALA A 375 7.36 -13.44 13.11
CA ALA A 375 8.46 -14.08 12.39
C ALA A 375 8.70 -15.53 12.83
N GLY A 376 8.17 -15.96 13.98
CA GLY A 376 8.30 -17.30 14.53
C GLY A 376 6.99 -18.07 14.60
N THR A 377 6.93 -19.05 15.51
CA THR A 377 5.82 -20.00 15.68
C THR A 377 5.20 -19.97 17.09
N ARG A 378 5.54 -18.99 17.93
CA ARG A 378 4.98 -18.85 19.28
C ARG A 378 3.55 -18.31 19.24
N GLY A 379 2.75 -18.66 20.25
CA GLY A 379 1.45 -18.05 20.49
C GLY A 379 1.53 -16.57 20.85
N THR A 380 0.38 -15.90 20.75
CA THR A 380 0.25 -14.48 21.10
C THR A 380 0.30 -14.25 22.63
N ASP A 381 0.43 -15.32 23.42
CA ASP A 381 0.82 -15.32 24.84
C ASP A 381 2.09 -14.49 25.13
N ALA A 382 3.01 -14.38 24.16
CA ALA A 382 4.22 -13.56 24.30
C ALA A 382 3.90 -12.09 24.66
N PHE A 383 2.77 -11.56 24.17
CA PHE A 383 2.34 -10.21 24.45
C PHE A 383 1.71 -10.04 25.84
N GLU A 384 1.15 -11.10 26.43
CA GLU A 384 0.67 -11.10 27.82
C GLU A 384 1.86 -10.89 28.78
N ALA A 385 2.92 -11.69 28.60
CA ALA A 385 4.17 -11.56 29.37
C ALA A 385 4.88 -10.21 29.16
N LEU A 386 4.75 -9.60 27.96
CA LEU A 386 5.26 -8.26 27.67
C LEU A 386 4.48 -7.19 28.45
N PHE A 387 3.15 -7.17 28.34
CA PHE A 387 2.34 -6.07 28.87
C PHE A 387 2.08 -6.17 30.38
N ASP A 388 2.04 -7.36 30.98
CA ASP A 388 2.08 -7.49 32.44
C ASP A 388 3.40 -6.92 33.01
N GLY A 389 4.49 -7.04 32.23
CA GLY A 389 5.78 -6.44 32.52
C GLY A 389 5.81 -4.92 32.50
N ASP A 390 4.83 -4.24 31.88
CA ASP A 390 4.74 -2.77 31.86
C ASP A 390 4.64 -2.17 33.26
N ALA A 391 4.12 -2.93 34.24
CA ALA A 391 4.01 -2.50 35.64
C ALA A 391 5.36 -2.44 36.38
N LEU A 392 6.44 -3.01 35.82
CA LEU A 392 7.75 -3.11 36.48
C LEU A 392 8.63 -1.88 36.28
N TYR A 393 8.40 -1.10 35.22
CA TYR A 393 9.18 0.10 34.91
C TYR A 393 8.99 1.21 35.96
N ALA A 394 9.91 2.19 35.99
CA ALA A 394 9.99 3.20 37.06
C ALA A 394 8.71 4.04 37.32
N LYS A 395 7.82 4.17 36.32
CA LYS A 395 6.48 4.78 36.46
C LYS A 395 5.37 3.85 35.94
N GLY A 396 5.64 2.54 35.90
CA GLY A 396 4.79 1.55 35.25
C GLY A 396 4.54 1.89 33.77
N TYR A 397 3.26 1.78 33.36
CA TYR A 397 2.81 2.06 32.00
C TYR A 397 3.21 3.44 31.46
N ASP A 398 3.31 4.47 32.33
CA ASP A 398 3.73 5.81 31.91
C ASP A 398 5.18 5.85 31.43
N THR A 399 6.05 4.94 31.89
CA THR A 399 7.37 4.69 31.29
C THR A 399 7.24 3.78 30.08
N ALA A 400 6.47 2.69 30.18
CA ALA A 400 6.37 1.68 29.11
C ALA A 400 5.87 2.26 27.76
N ILE A 401 4.94 3.22 27.78
CA ILE A 401 4.44 3.89 26.57
C ILE A 401 5.49 4.82 25.91
N GLN A 402 6.54 5.20 26.63
CA GLN A 402 7.63 6.06 26.13
C GLN A 402 8.88 5.28 25.67
N LEU A 403 8.91 3.96 25.82
CA LEU A 403 10.01 3.14 25.31
C LEU A 403 9.98 3.07 23.78
N PRO A 404 11.09 3.31 23.06
CA PRO A 404 11.11 3.12 21.61
C PRO A 404 10.99 1.63 21.25
N THR A 405 9.96 1.32 20.48
CA THR A 405 9.66 -0.02 19.95
C THR A 405 10.22 -0.12 18.54
N PHE A 406 10.73 -1.30 18.16
CA PHE A 406 11.36 -1.57 16.87
C PHE A 406 11.22 -3.06 16.53
N THR A 407 11.51 -3.42 15.28
CA THR A 407 11.33 -4.79 14.75
C THR A 407 12.57 -5.35 14.04
N GLY A 408 13.42 -4.47 13.51
CA GLY A 408 14.79 -4.75 13.06
C GLY A 408 15.68 -3.53 13.35
N ASN A 409 17.01 -3.70 13.29
CA ASN A 409 17.97 -2.59 13.43
C ASN A 409 19.30 -2.91 12.74
N HIS A 410 20.27 -2.01 12.87
CA HIS A 410 21.59 -2.06 12.23
C HIS A 410 22.58 -3.05 12.86
N ASP A 411 22.21 -3.75 13.93
CA ASP A 411 23.08 -4.68 14.68
C ASP A 411 22.51 -6.11 14.71
N ASP A 412 21.21 -6.27 14.94
CA ASP A 412 20.50 -7.54 15.03
C ASP A 412 20.08 -8.12 13.67
N GLY A 413 19.92 -7.28 12.64
CA GLY A 413 19.38 -7.64 11.32
C GLY A 413 17.96 -7.13 11.04
N ARG A 414 17.50 -7.31 9.81
CA ARG A 414 16.15 -6.94 9.36
C ARG A 414 15.10 -7.94 9.86
N PHE A 415 13.86 -7.49 10.04
CA PHE A 415 12.78 -8.36 10.52
C PHE A 415 12.53 -9.56 9.58
N SER A 416 12.63 -9.32 8.28
CA SER A 416 12.55 -10.29 7.19
C SER A 416 13.57 -11.44 7.30
N THR A 417 14.77 -11.20 7.83
CA THR A 417 15.78 -12.23 8.08
C THR A 417 15.29 -13.26 9.11
N PHE A 418 14.62 -12.81 10.17
CA PHE A 418 14.03 -13.72 11.17
C PHE A 418 12.88 -14.54 10.58
N VAL A 419 12.04 -13.92 9.74
CA VAL A 419 10.96 -14.61 9.03
C VAL A 419 11.53 -15.73 8.15
N ARG A 420 12.50 -15.43 7.28
CA ARG A 420 13.13 -16.45 6.41
C ARG A 420 13.90 -17.51 7.20
N LYS A 421 14.46 -17.17 8.37
CA LYS A 421 15.16 -18.13 9.25
C LYS A 421 14.22 -19.14 9.91
N ALA A 422 13.00 -18.74 10.28
CA ALA A 422 11.99 -19.64 10.83
C ALA A 422 11.22 -20.39 9.74
N PHE A 423 10.94 -19.70 8.63
CA PHE A 423 10.17 -20.22 7.49
C PHE A 423 11.02 -20.17 6.20
N PRO A 424 12.04 -21.03 6.04
CA PRO A 424 12.96 -21.00 4.89
C PRO A 424 12.30 -21.33 3.54
N ASN A 425 11.07 -21.86 3.57
CA ASN A 425 10.26 -22.16 2.38
C ASN A 425 9.11 -21.15 2.17
N ALA A 426 9.01 -20.08 2.97
CA ALA A 426 7.98 -19.07 2.81
C ALA A 426 8.14 -18.33 1.47
N SER A 427 7.03 -18.08 0.78
CA SER A 427 7.03 -17.26 -0.44
C SER A 427 7.29 -15.78 -0.10
N ASP A 428 7.80 -15.00 -1.06
CA ASP A 428 7.96 -13.56 -0.87
C ASP A 428 6.64 -12.85 -0.49
N ALA A 429 5.49 -13.40 -0.92
CA ALA A 429 4.17 -12.90 -0.53
C ALA A 429 3.86 -13.17 0.95
N GLU A 430 4.19 -14.36 1.48
CA GLU A 430 4.04 -14.66 2.91
C GLU A 430 5.02 -13.82 3.75
N VAL A 431 6.29 -13.70 3.32
CA VAL A 431 7.28 -12.86 4.01
C VAL A 431 6.81 -11.40 4.03
N LEU A 432 6.33 -10.87 2.90
CA LEU A 432 5.75 -9.53 2.81
C LEU A 432 4.55 -9.36 3.77
N GLN A 433 3.61 -10.31 3.80
CA GLN A 433 2.47 -10.27 4.73
C GLN A 433 2.91 -10.27 6.20
N ARG A 434 3.94 -11.03 6.57
CA ARG A 434 4.51 -11.05 7.93
C ARG A 434 5.21 -9.74 8.29
N VAL A 435 5.95 -9.12 7.36
CA VAL A 435 6.53 -7.77 7.57
C VAL A 435 5.40 -6.73 7.70
N MET A 436 4.36 -6.79 6.86
CA MET A 436 3.20 -5.89 6.95
C MET A 436 2.44 -6.05 8.28
N LEU A 437 2.33 -7.27 8.82
CA LEU A 437 1.76 -7.52 10.14
C LEU A 437 2.63 -6.95 11.27
N SER A 438 3.95 -7.10 11.16
CA SER A 438 4.93 -6.51 12.07
C SER A 438 4.83 -4.98 12.10
N ASN A 439 4.72 -4.32 10.94
CA ASN A 439 4.56 -2.87 10.84
C ASN A 439 3.21 -2.40 11.42
N ALA A 440 2.13 -3.19 11.25
CA ALA A 440 0.85 -2.93 11.88
C ALA A 440 0.92 -2.98 13.41
N MET A 441 1.62 -3.97 13.98
CA MET A 441 1.87 -4.05 15.42
C MET A 441 2.73 -2.88 15.92
N LEU A 442 3.85 -2.61 15.26
CA LEU A 442 4.80 -1.54 15.59
C LEU A 442 4.11 -0.17 15.73
N LEU A 443 3.27 0.21 14.76
CA LEU A 443 2.68 1.54 14.70
C LEU A 443 1.42 1.72 15.57
N SER A 444 0.71 0.64 15.92
CA SER A 444 -0.57 0.72 16.66
C SER A 444 -0.50 0.34 18.15
N LEU A 445 0.50 -0.41 18.58
CA LEU A 445 0.69 -0.80 19.98
C LEU A 445 1.33 0.32 20.83
N ARG A 446 1.43 0.10 22.16
CA ARG A 446 2.08 1.03 23.10
C ARG A 446 3.61 1.07 22.90
N GLY A 447 4.21 2.24 23.12
CA GLY A 447 5.62 2.52 22.83
C GLY A 447 5.79 3.57 21.74
N VAL A 448 7.04 3.93 21.41
CA VAL A 448 7.38 4.90 20.36
C VAL A 448 7.89 4.16 19.11
N PRO A 449 7.13 4.06 18.01
CA PRO A 449 7.54 3.29 16.86
C PRO A 449 8.81 3.87 16.22
N THR A 450 9.80 3.01 16.06
CA THR A 450 11.09 3.30 15.43
C THR A 450 11.25 2.44 14.19
N ILE A 451 11.29 3.10 13.03
CA ILE A 451 11.46 2.50 11.70
C ILE A 451 12.95 2.59 11.34
N TYR A 452 13.58 1.50 10.92
CA TYR A 452 14.96 1.51 10.44
C TYR A 452 15.01 1.69 8.92
N SER A 453 15.77 2.67 8.43
CA SER A 453 15.85 3.04 7.01
C SER A 453 16.10 1.82 6.11
N GLY A 454 15.16 1.56 5.20
CA GLY A 454 15.15 0.40 4.30
C GLY A 454 14.04 -0.61 4.62
N ASP A 455 13.51 -0.64 5.85
CA ASP A 455 12.39 -1.52 6.21
C ASP A 455 11.13 -1.13 5.42
N GLU A 456 10.93 0.16 5.14
CA GLU A 456 9.85 0.68 4.31
C GLU A 456 10.04 0.40 2.80
N GLN A 457 11.26 0.03 2.39
CA GLN A 457 11.63 -0.37 1.03
C GLN A 457 11.75 -1.90 0.86
N GLY A 458 11.49 -2.67 1.92
CA GLY A 458 11.54 -4.12 1.89
C GLY A 458 12.94 -4.72 1.93
N PHE A 459 13.90 -4.05 2.58
CA PHE A 459 15.27 -4.54 2.76
C PHE A 459 15.28 -5.89 3.51
N VAL A 460 16.18 -6.80 3.08
CA VAL A 460 16.15 -8.20 3.50
C VAL A 460 17.32 -8.58 4.40
N SER A 461 18.53 -8.09 4.10
CA SER A 461 19.80 -8.45 4.74
C SER A 461 20.15 -9.94 4.83
N ASP A 462 21.39 -10.27 4.52
CA ASP A 462 21.99 -11.61 4.71
C ASP A 462 22.15 -11.98 6.20
N GLY A 463 22.08 -11.01 7.11
CA GLY A 463 22.33 -11.21 8.54
C GLY A 463 22.39 -9.91 9.35
N ASN A 464 23.27 -9.93 10.36
CA ASN A 464 23.43 -8.89 11.38
C ASN A 464 24.66 -7.97 11.13
N ASP A 465 24.85 -6.96 11.99
CA ASP A 465 25.97 -6.00 11.95
C ASP A 465 26.17 -5.40 10.53
N GLN A 466 27.28 -5.71 9.86
CA GLN A 466 27.56 -5.19 8.52
C GLN A 466 26.51 -5.60 7.49
N ASP A 467 25.91 -6.78 7.58
CA ASP A 467 24.93 -7.26 6.60
C ASP A 467 23.54 -6.62 6.74
N ALA A 468 23.22 -6.04 7.90
CA ALA A 468 21.99 -5.26 8.12
C ALA A 468 22.06 -3.85 7.51
N ARG A 469 23.29 -3.35 7.33
CA ARG A 469 23.63 -1.96 6.98
C ARG A 469 23.78 -1.80 5.47
N GLU A 470 22.71 -2.17 4.77
CA GLU A 470 22.49 -1.97 3.33
C GLU A 470 22.34 -0.47 2.98
N ASP A 471 22.72 -0.05 1.75
CA ASP A 471 22.62 1.35 1.30
C ASP A 471 21.21 1.70 0.79
N MET A 472 20.71 2.90 1.14
CA MET A 472 19.48 3.48 0.57
C MET A 472 19.72 4.18 -0.78
N PHE A 473 20.94 4.66 -1.03
CA PHE A 473 21.41 4.99 -2.38
C PHE A 473 21.93 3.73 -3.11
N ALA A 474 22.28 3.84 -4.39
CA ALA A 474 22.71 2.69 -5.18
C ALA A 474 24.03 2.07 -4.66
N SER A 475 23.91 0.91 -4.01
CA SER A 475 25.00 0.12 -3.42
C SER A 475 25.98 -0.40 -4.48
N LYS A 476 27.25 -0.55 -4.08
CA LYS A 476 28.29 -1.24 -4.86
C LYS A 476 28.81 -2.51 -4.15
N VAL A 477 28.17 -2.93 -3.06
CA VAL A 477 28.46 -4.18 -2.35
C VAL A 477 27.72 -5.32 -3.04
N ALA A 478 28.47 -6.37 -3.41
CA ALA A 478 27.92 -7.51 -4.15
C ALA A 478 26.81 -8.24 -3.36
N SER A 479 27.04 -8.53 -2.07
CA SER A 479 26.12 -9.24 -1.15
C SER A 479 25.01 -8.36 -0.56
N TYR A 480 24.80 -7.16 -1.11
CA TYR A 480 23.55 -6.40 -0.94
C TYR A 480 22.77 -6.44 -2.27
N ASN A 481 23.48 -6.35 -3.39
CA ASN A 481 22.88 -6.20 -4.72
C ASN A 481 22.26 -7.49 -5.29
N ASP A 482 22.50 -8.64 -4.66
CA ASP A 482 21.80 -9.91 -4.86
C ASP A 482 20.57 -10.07 -3.93
N ASN A 483 20.40 -9.25 -2.90
CA ASN A 483 19.17 -9.20 -2.10
C ASN A 483 18.01 -8.61 -2.92
N ARG A 484 17.04 -9.45 -3.22
CA ARG A 484 15.75 -9.06 -3.81
C ARG A 484 14.85 -8.44 -2.74
N LEU A 485 14.51 -7.16 -2.93
CA LEU A 485 13.69 -6.38 -1.98
C LEU A 485 12.24 -6.88 -1.96
N LEU A 486 11.62 -6.89 -0.78
CA LEU A 486 10.22 -7.29 -0.60
C LEU A 486 9.27 -6.24 -1.16
N GLY A 487 8.18 -6.69 -1.78
CA GLY A 487 7.17 -5.81 -2.38
C GLY A 487 7.57 -5.18 -3.72
N THR A 488 8.72 -5.53 -4.30
CA THR A 488 9.20 -5.00 -5.60
C THR A 488 10.08 -6.02 -6.33
N SER A 489 10.54 -5.68 -7.54
CA SER A 489 11.51 -6.44 -8.34
C SER A 489 12.95 -5.91 -8.25
N LYS A 490 13.16 -4.80 -7.52
CA LYS A 490 14.46 -4.14 -7.35
C LYS A 490 15.40 -4.86 -6.37
N THR A 491 16.67 -4.50 -6.44
CA THR A 491 17.72 -4.75 -5.43
C THR A 491 18.37 -3.42 -5.03
N THR A 492 19.25 -3.42 -4.02
CA THR A 492 20.00 -2.23 -3.57
C THR A 492 20.94 -1.63 -4.63
N ALA A 493 21.09 -2.28 -5.80
CA ALA A 493 21.84 -1.74 -6.94
C ALA A 493 21.20 -0.47 -7.55
N THR A 494 20.01 -0.09 -7.09
CA THR A 494 19.28 1.14 -7.46
C THR A 494 18.85 1.91 -6.21
N GLU A 495 18.65 3.23 -6.33
CA GLU A 495 18.21 4.05 -5.19
C GLU A 495 16.82 3.63 -4.68
N SER A 496 16.67 3.64 -3.36
CA SER A 496 15.51 3.11 -2.64
C SER A 496 14.75 4.24 -1.93
N PHE A 497 14.29 5.23 -2.72
CA PHE A 497 13.52 6.38 -2.24
C PHE A 497 12.11 6.48 -2.88
N GLY A 498 11.59 5.37 -3.40
CA GLY A 498 10.27 5.32 -4.05
C GLY A 498 9.13 5.19 -3.04
N GLN A 499 7.99 5.84 -3.29
CA GLN A 499 6.81 5.74 -2.43
C GLN A 499 5.85 4.60 -2.85
N ASP A 500 6.27 3.78 -3.82
CA ASP A 500 5.43 2.78 -4.47
C ASP A 500 5.48 1.40 -3.82
N ASN A 501 6.47 1.14 -2.96
CA ASN A 501 6.55 -0.12 -2.23
C ASN A 501 5.31 -0.26 -1.32
N PRO A 502 4.61 -1.42 -1.31
CA PRO A 502 3.48 -1.65 -0.40
C PRO A 502 3.84 -1.43 1.08
N LEU A 503 5.09 -1.68 1.48
CA LEU A 503 5.59 -1.42 2.84
C LEU A 503 5.65 0.09 3.14
N PHE A 504 6.16 0.91 2.22
CA PHE A 504 6.12 2.38 2.34
C PHE A 504 4.67 2.87 2.48
N ARG A 505 3.79 2.46 1.55
CA ARG A 505 2.39 2.90 1.52
C ARG A 505 1.62 2.50 2.79
N GLN A 506 1.81 1.28 3.28
CA GLN A 506 1.20 0.81 4.53
C GLN A 506 1.76 1.57 5.75
N THR A 507 3.09 1.75 5.81
CA THR A 507 3.76 2.44 6.93
C THR A 507 3.32 3.90 7.03
N ALA A 508 3.25 4.62 5.90
CA ALA A 508 2.76 6.00 5.85
C ALA A 508 1.29 6.12 6.26
N MET A 509 0.43 5.20 5.79
CA MET A 509 -0.99 5.13 6.18
C MET A 509 -1.15 4.89 7.69
N LEU A 510 -0.38 3.95 8.26
CA LEU A 510 -0.41 3.62 9.68
C LEU A 510 0.20 4.73 10.56
N ALA A 511 1.27 5.39 10.14
CA ALA A 511 1.85 6.55 10.84
C ALA A 511 0.88 7.74 10.86
N LYS A 512 0.21 8.01 9.74
CA LYS A 512 -0.87 9.00 9.64
C LYS A 512 -2.07 8.64 10.53
N LEU A 513 -2.48 7.37 10.56
CA LEU A 513 -3.54 6.90 11.45
C LEU A 513 -3.17 7.05 12.93
N ARG A 514 -1.94 6.65 13.31
CA ARG A 514 -1.42 6.77 14.68
C ARG A 514 -1.44 8.23 15.13
N THR A 515 -0.83 9.13 14.36
CA THR A 515 -0.74 10.56 14.72
C THR A 515 -2.09 11.27 14.73
N ALA A 516 -3.07 10.81 13.93
CA ALA A 516 -4.44 11.30 13.95
C ALA A 516 -5.33 10.72 15.08
N THR A 517 -4.89 9.67 15.78
CA THR A 517 -5.72 8.91 16.74
C THR A 517 -5.09 8.91 18.13
N PRO A 518 -5.50 9.78 19.08
CA PRO A 518 -4.85 9.91 20.39
C PRO A 518 -4.86 8.66 21.25
N ALA A 519 -5.77 7.72 21.00
CA ALA A 519 -5.75 6.38 21.60
C ALA A 519 -4.46 5.60 21.25
N LEU A 520 -3.91 5.75 20.04
CA LEU A 520 -2.75 5.00 19.57
C LEU A 520 -1.42 5.59 20.07
N THR A 521 -1.30 6.92 20.16
CA THR A 521 -0.11 7.59 20.74
C THR A 521 -0.12 7.55 22.27
N ARG A 522 -1.19 8.03 22.91
CA ARG A 522 -1.25 8.31 24.35
C ARG A 522 -2.18 7.39 25.13
N GLY A 523 -3.06 6.67 24.44
CA GLY A 523 -4.11 5.88 25.09
C GLY A 523 -3.58 4.70 25.90
N ARG A 524 -4.29 4.38 26.99
CA ARG A 524 -4.01 3.18 27.80
C ARG A 524 -4.35 1.92 27.01
N GLN A 525 -3.58 0.87 27.22
CA GLN A 525 -3.72 -0.41 26.55
C GLN A 525 -4.35 -1.46 27.47
N LEU A 526 -5.20 -2.33 26.91
CA LEU A 526 -5.81 -3.47 27.59
C LEU A 526 -5.79 -4.68 26.64
N LEU A 527 -5.22 -5.80 27.09
CA LEU A 527 -5.30 -7.07 26.36
C LEU A 527 -6.74 -7.61 26.42
N ARG A 528 -7.31 -7.97 25.27
CA ARG A 528 -8.68 -8.51 25.13
C ARG A 528 -8.70 -9.99 24.78
N ALA A 529 -7.78 -10.45 23.93
CA ALA A 529 -7.60 -11.86 23.61
C ALA A 529 -6.15 -12.17 23.23
N ARG A 530 -5.70 -13.37 23.58
CA ARG A 530 -4.48 -14.02 23.09
C ARG A 530 -4.71 -15.52 22.97
N GLU A 531 -3.83 -16.25 22.30
CA GLU A 531 -3.89 -17.69 22.08
C GLU A 531 -2.49 -18.31 22.33
N ASP A 532 -2.44 -19.53 22.89
CA ASP A 532 -1.18 -20.22 23.23
C ASP A 532 -0.44 -20.79 21.97
N THR A 533 -1.00 -20.53 20.79
CA THR A 533 -0.50 -20.91 19.46
C THR A 533 -0.70 -19.75 18.49
N PRO A 534 -0.03 -19.70 17.33
CA PRO A 534 -0.26 -18.65 16.33
C PRO A 534 -1.75 -18.52 15.97
N GLY A 535 -2.26 -17.29 15.96
CA GLY A 535 -3.70 -17.04 16.02
C GLY A 535 -4.02 -15.60 16.42
N LEU A 536 -5.12 -15.38 17.16
CA LEU A 536 -5.57 -14.03 17.50
C LEU A 536 -4.71 -13.36 18.58
N LEU A 537 -4.33 -12.09 18.35
CA LEU A 537 -4.06 -11.09 19.39
C LEU A 537 -5.10 -9.98 19.25
N ALA A 538 -5.83 -9.65 20.31
CA ALA A 538 -6.78 -8.54 20.33
C ALA A 538 -6.54 -7.62 21.52
N ILE A 539 -6.53 -6.31 21.29
CA ILE A 539 -6.08 -5.28 22.24
C ILE A 539 -6.93 -4.03 22.08
N SER A 540 -7.44 -3.48 23.18
CA SER A 540 -8.10 -2.18 23.20
C SER A 540 -7.11 -1.07 23.56
N ARG A 541 -7.18 0.05 22.82
CA ARG A 541 -6.53 1.33 23.16
C ARG A 541 -7.62 2.37 23.45
N PHE A 542 -7.52 3.10 24.56
CA PHE A 542 -8.54 4.07 24.97
C PHE A 542 -8.06 5.51 24.81
N ASP A 543 -8.82 6.35 24.10
CA ASP A 543 -8.53 7.79 23.94
C ASP A 543 -8.48 8.50 25.30
N PRO A 544 -7.38 9.22 25.63
CA PRO A 544 -7.20 9.83 26.95
C PRO A 544 -8.07 11.08 27.20
N THR A 545 -8.78 11.57 26.18
CA THR A 545 -9.56 12.81 26.21
C THR A 545 -11.05 12.54 26.30
N ASN A 546 -11.55 11.57 25.51
CA ASN A 546 -12.97 11.26 25.39
C ASN A 546 -13.34 9.80 25.77
N GLY A 547 -12.35 8.94 26.03
CA GLY A 547 -12.56 7.55 26.45
C GLY A 547 -12.96 6.58 25.33
N ALA A 548 -12.97 7.01 24.06
CA ALA A 548 -13.31 6.16 22.93
C ALA A 548 -12.36 4.96 22.82
N GLU A 549 -12.91 3.78 22.58
CA GLU A 549 -12.18 2.53 22.42
C GLU A 549 -11.81 2.30 20.96
N VAL A 550 -10.52 2.09 20.71
CA VAL A 550 -9.98 1.60 19.44
C VAL A 550 -9.56 0.16 19.65
N LEU A 551 -10.30 -0.77 19.04
CA LEU A 551 -9.93 -2.18 19.03
C LEU A 551 -8.89 -2.45 17.94
N LEU A 552 -7.82 -3.13 18.32
CA LEU A 552 -6.79 -3.68 17.46
C LEU A 552 -6.95 -5.20 17.45
N ALA A 553 -6.90 -5.82 16.26
CA ALA A 553 -6.96 -7.26 16.08
C ALA A 553 -5.90 -7.70 15.07
N PHE A 554 -5.18 -8.77 15.40
CA PHE A 554 -4.09 -9.31 14.59
C PHE A 554 -4.19 -10.83 14.54
N ASN A 555 -4.00 -11.42 13.36
CA ASN A 555 -3.91 -12.86 13.18
C ASN A 555 -2.47 -13.24 12.82
N THR A 556 -1.78 -14.00 13.69
CA THR A 556 -0.42 -14.49 13.42
C THR A 556 -0.39 -15.87 12.76
N SER A 557 -1.55 -16.50 12.56
CA SER A 557 -1.68 -17.74 11.78
C SER A 557 -1.85 -17.46 10.28
N THR A 558 -1.50 -18.44 9.44
CA THR A 558 -1.73 -18.39 7.98
C THR A 558 -3.18 -18.74 7.58
N THR A 559 -4.06 -19.00 8.55
CA THR A 559 -5.46 -19.37 8.33
C THR A 559 -6.41 -18.25 8.74
N PRO A 560 -7.44 -17.91 7.95
CA PRO A 560 -8.51 -17.01 8.40
C PRO A 560 -9.15 -17.52 9.70
N LEU A 561 -9.48 -16.60 10.61
CA LEU A 561 -10.12 -16.91 11.88
C LEU A 561 -11.36 -16.04 12.11
N THR A 562 -12.21 -16.50 13.02
CA THR A 562 -13.37 -15.76 13.52
C THR A 562 -13.39 -15.95 15.03
N ARG A 563 -13.59 -14.86 15.78
CA ARG A 563 -13.60 -14.83 17.25
C ARG A 563 -14.59 -13.79 17.75
N GLN A 564 -15.05 -13.99 18.97
CA GLN A 564 -15.67 -12.92 19.76
C GLN A 564 -14.60 -12.24 20.60
N VAL A 565 -14.64 -10.92 20.67
CA VAL A 565 -13.70 -10.07 21.41
C VAL A 565 -14.49 -9.12 22.30
N GLU A 566 -14.07 -8.99 23.56
CA GLU A 566 -14.72 -8.06 24.50
C GLU A 566 -14.43 -6.61 24.12
N ILE A 567 -15.49 -5.79 24.08
CA ILE A 567 -15.47 -4.34 23.91
C ILE A 567 -16.34 -3.68 24.98
N GLY A 568 -16.38 -2.35 25.03
CA GLY A 568 -17.23 -1.61 25.97
C GLY A 568 -18.72 -1.98 25.84
N VAL A 569 -19.37 -2.31 26.96
CA VAL A 569 -20.77 -2.78 27.01
C VAL A 569 -21.82 -1.80 26.44
N GLY A 570 -21.46 -0.53 26.26
CA GLY A 570 -22.30 0.50 25.65
C GLY A 570 -22.08 0.70 24.14
N ALA A 571 -21.20 -0.08 23.50
CA ALA A 571 -20.95 0.04 22.07
C ALA A 571 -22.13 -0.53 21.25
N THR A 572 -22.73 0.31 20.41
CA THR A 572 -23.81 -0.07 19.47
C THR A 572 -23.31 -0.38 18.06
N GLY A 573 -22.04 -0.08 17.77
CA GLY A 573 -21.38 -0.35 16.49
C GLY A 573 -19.88 -0.06 16.58
N ALA A 574 -19.15 -0.42 15.52
CA ALA A 574 -17.72 -0.14 15.37
C ALA A 574 -17.46 0.54 14.01
N LYS A 575 -16.41 1.37 13.93
CA LYS A 575 -15.91 1.94 12.68
C LYS A 575 -14.50 1.44 12.43
N THR A 576 -14.29 0.79 11.28
CA THR A 576 -12.97 0.42 10.77
C THR A 576 -12.09 1.66 10.61
N LEU A 577 -10.91 1.66 11.22
CA LEU A 577 -9.91 2.72 11.05
C LEU A 577 -8.82 2.33 10.02
N ALA A 578 -8.47 1.05 9.97
CA ALA A 578 -7.66 0.39 8.94
C ALA A 578 -7.97 -1.12 8.92
N GLY A 579 -7.52 -1.84 7.90
CA GLY A 579 -7.75 -3.28 7.74
C GLY A 579 -9.04 -3.65 7.01
N THR A 580 -9.35 -4.94 6.95
CA THR A 580 -10.40 -5.56 6.10
C THR A 580 -11.83 -5.41 6.64
N GLY A 581 -12.08 -4.42 7.50
CA GLY A 581 -13.36 -4.22 8.19
C GLY A 581 -13.35 -4.80 9.61
N CYS A 582 -13.80 -4.02 10.60
CA CYS A 582 -14.14 -4.56 11.91
C CYS A 582 -15.51 -5.25 11.84
N GLY A 583 -15.63 -6.47 12.37
CA GLY A 583 -16.90 -7.20 12.41
C GLY A 583 -17.99 -6.56 13.29
N ALA A 584 -19.18 -7.16 13.28
CA ALA A 584 -20.37 -6.60 13.92
C ALA A 584 -20.38 -6.79 15.45
N VAL A 585 -21.02 -5.84 16.16
CA VAL A 585 -21.40 -6.02 17.57
C VAL A 585 -22.46 -7.12 17.64
N ALA A 586 -22.12 -8.25 18.24
CA ALA A 586 -22.96 -9.45 18.29
C ALA A 586 -23.77 -9.56 19.60
N ALA A 587 -23.30 -8.89 20.65
CA ALA A 587 -24.00 -8.69 21.92
C ALA A 587 -23.46 -7.42 22.59
N PRO A 588 -24.15 -6.83 23.58
CA PRO A 588 -23.61 -5.71 24.36
C PRO A 588 -22.24 -6.07 24.97
N GLY A 589 -21.18 -5.40 24.52
CA GLY A 589 -19.80 -5.67 24.93
C GLY A 589 -19.08 -6.81 24.19
N SER A 590 -19.64 -7.35 23.10
CA SER A 590 -18.98 -8.36 22.26
C SER A 590 -18.99 -7.95 20.79
N LEU A 591 -17.81 -7.81 20.21
CA LEU A 591 -17.62 -7.73 18.76
C LEU A 591 -17.30 -9.12 18.24
N THR A 592 -18.09 -9.66 17.31
CA THR A 592 -17.64 -10.83 16.53
C THR A 592 -16.88 -10.31 15.34
N ASP A 593 -15.56 -10.51 15.34
CA ASP A 593 -14.75 -10.20 14.17
C ASP A 593 -14.98 -11.30 13.12
N ARG A 594 -15.98 -11.07 12.27
CA ARG A 594 -16.15 -11.76 11.01
C ARG A 594 -15.54 -10.88 9.92
N PRO A 595 -14.70 -11.41 9.00
CA PRO A 595 -14.67 -10.84 7.66
C PRO A 595 -16.12 -10.83 7.14
N GLN A 596 -16.56 -9.74 6.48
CA GLN A 596 -17.97 -9.62 6.08
C GLN A 596 -18.41 -10.87 5.29
N ASP A 597 -19.52 -11.50 5.70
CA ASP A 597 -20.15 -12.65 5.02
C ASP A 597 -20.79 -12.26 3.66
N ARG A 598 -20.26 -11.22 2.99
CA ARG A 598 -20.65 -10.75 1.67
C ARG A 598 -19.78 -11.44 0.62
N ALA A 599 -20.39 -12.19 -0.29
CA ALA A 599 -19.68 -12.67 -1.49
C ALA A 599 -19.05 -11.48 -2.21
N TRP A 600 -17.75 -11.55 -2.54
CA TRP A 600 -16.95 -10.38 -2.93
C TRP A 600 -17.57 -9.55 -4.07
N TRP A 601 -18.26 -10.24 -4.99
CA TRP A 601 -18.89 -9.66 -6.17
C TRP A 601 -20.15 -8.84 -5.88
N HIS A 602 -20.81 -9.00 -4.73
CA HIS A 602 -22.14 -8.44 -4.47
C HIS A 602 -22.06 -6.95 -4.10
N GLY A 603 -22.05 -6.09 -5.12
CA GLY A 603 -21.79 -4.64 -5.03
C GLY A 603 -20.39 -4.24 -5.51
N ALA A 604 -19.65 -5.14 -6.16
CA ALA A 604 -18.28 -4.91 -6.59
C ALA A 604 -18.13 -3.83 -7.68
N THR A 605 -16.96 -3.18 -7.66
CA THR A 605 -16.41 -2.36 -8.74
C THR A 605 -15.52 -3.26 -9.60
N ILE A 606 -15.79 -3.30 -10.90
CA ILE A 606 -15.12 -4.20 -11.84
C ILE A 606 -14.57 -3.38 -13.02
N TYR A 607 -13.27 -3.47 -13.28
CA TYR A 607 -12.59 -2.71 -14.33
C TYR A 607 -12.51 -3.52 -15.63
N GLN A 608 -13.17 -3.05 -16.70
CA GLN A 608 -13.11 -3.74 -18.00
C GLN A 608 -11.83 -3.34 -18.76
N ILE A 609 -11.01 -4.35 -19.04
CA ILE A 609 -9.80 -4.27 -19.84
C ILE A 609 -10.08 -4.90 -21.22
N TYR A 610 -9.83 -4.14 -22.28
CA TYR A 610 -9.84 -4.64 -23.66
C TYR A 610 -8.39 -4.93 -24.08
N PRO A 611 -7.94 -6.21 -24.14
CA PRO A 611 -6.52 -6.53 -24.17
C PRO A 611 -5.72 -5.81 -25.27
N ARG A 612 -6.25 -5.83 -26.50
CA ARG A 612 -5.65 -5.25 -27.72
C ARG A 612 -5.21 -3.80 -27.60
N SER A 613 -5.75 -3.05 -26.64
CA SER A 613 -5.56 -1.59 -26.53
C SER A 613 -5.15 -1.12 -25.14
N PHE A 614 -4.85 -2.05 -24.23
CA PHE A 614 -4.45 -1.71 -22.86
C PHE A 614 -2.95 -1.41 -22.74
N ALA A 615 -2.06 -2.38 -23.03
CA ALA A 615 -0.61 -2.15 -23.07
C ALA A 615 0.07 -3.24 -23.91
N ASP A 616 0.95 -2.84 -24.84
CA ASP A 616 1.79 -3.73 -25.66
C ASP A 616 3.16 -3.89 -24.99
N SER A 617 3.55 -5.13 -24.67
CA SER A 617 4.84 -5.44 -24.03
C SER A 617 5.93 -5.86 -25.02
N ASN A 618 5.55 -6.23 -26.25
CA ASN A 618 6.40 -6.94 -27.20
C ASN A 618 6.84 -6.05 -28.38
N GLY A 619 6.08 -5.01 -28.71
CA GLY A 619 6.36 -4.03 -29.76
C GLY A 619 5.75 -4.36 -31.12
N ASP A 620 4.63 -5.07 -31.19
CA ASP A 620 3.91 -5.34 -32.46
C ASP A 620 2.77 -4.34 -32.76
N GLY A 621 2.33 -3.55 -31.78
CA GLY A 621 1.23 -2.58 -31.89
C GLY A 621 -0.11 -3.05 -31.33
N ILE A 622 -0.18 -4.25 -30.72
CA ILE A 622 -1.36 -4.84 -30.08
C ILE A 622 -1.05 -5.09 -28.60
N GLY A 623 -1.99 -4.73 -27.72
CA GLY A 623 -1.85 -4.96 -26.28
C GLY A 623 -2.03 -6.42 -25.88
N ASP A 624 -1.25 -6.88 -24.90
CA ASP A 624 -1.03 -8.30 -24.56
C ASP A 624 -1.15 -8.59 -23.04
N LEU A 625 -1.16 -9.89 -22.65
CA LEU A 625 -1.31 -10.30 -21.25
C LEU A 625 -0.11 -9.89 -20.35
N PRO A 626 1.16 -9.96 -20.79
CA PRO A 626 2.28 -9.41 -20.02
C PRO A 626 2.18 -7.90 -19.80
N GLY A 627 1.71 -7.14 -20.79
CA GLY A 627 1.45 -5.70 -20.72
C GLY A 627 0.36 -5.37 -19.71
N ILE A 628 -0.76 -6.10 -19.73
CA ILE A 628 -1.78 -6.00 -18.67
C ILE A 628 -1.14 -6.28 -17.30
N THR A 629 -0.36 -7.36 -17.18
CA THR A 629 0.28 -7.79 -15.93
C THR A 629 1.22 -6.74 -15.36
N ALA A 630 1.98 -6.05 -16.21
CA ALA A 630 2.87 -4.95 -15.82
C ALA A 630 2.13 -3.71 -15.32
N HIS A 631 0.87 -3.51 -15.73
CA HIS A 631 0.04 -2.37 -15.36
C HIS A 631 -1.04 -2.68 -14.30
N LEU A 632 -1.06 -3.89 -13.73
CA LEU A 632 -2.02 -4.25 -12.68
C LEU A 632 -1.90 -3.40 -11.41
N ASP A 633 -0.73 -2.82 -11.11
CA ASP A 633 -0.56 -1.89 -9.98
C ASP A 633 -1.36 -0.58 -10.16
N HIS A 634 -1.50 -0.09 -11.40
CA HIS A 634 -2.40 1.03 -11.72
C HIS A 634 -3.85 0.64 -11.42
N VAL A 635 -4.28 -0.51 -11.93
CA VAL A 635 -5.65 -0.99 -11.75
C VAL A 635 -5.99 -1.22 -10.27
N ALA A 636 -5.10 -1.86 -9.52
CA ALA A 636 -5.25 -2.05 -8.08
C ALA A 636 -5.30 -0.71 -7.32
N SER A 637 -4.53 0.30 -7.76
CA SER A 637 -4.55 1.64 -7.16
C SER A 637 -5.87 2.40 -7.36
N LEU A 638 -6.72 2.00 -8.31
CA LEU A 638 -8.09 2.53 -8.46
C LEU A 638 -9.01 2.08 -7.32
N GLY A 639 -8.64 1.04 -6.57
CA GLY A 639 -9.40 0.50 -5.44
C GLY A 639 -10.47 -0.53 -5.82
N VAL A 640 -10.54 -0.92 -7.10
CA VAL A 640 -11.52 -1.88 -7.64
C VAL A 640 -11.42 -3.27 -7.00
N GLU A 641 -12.50 -4.03 -7.01
CA GLU A 641 -12.51 -5.42 -6.54
C GLU A 641 -12.02 -6.40 -7.60
N ALA A 642 -12.25 -6.12 -8.89
CA ALA A 642 -11.94 -7.06 -9.97
C ALA A 642 -11.54 -6.38 -11.29
N ILE A 643 -10.94 -7.17 -12.18
CA ILE A 643 -10.84 -6.92 -13.62
C ILE A 643 -11.79 -7.85 -14.38
N TRP A 644 -12.35 -7.34 -15.48
CA TRP A 644 -12.95 -8.14 -16.56
C TRP A 644 -12.05 -8.05 -17.79
N LEU A 645 -11.50 -9.18 -18.23
CA LEU A 645 -10.80 -9.28 -19.50
C LEU A 645 -11.79 -9.64 -20.62
N SER A 646 -11.93 -8.77 -21.62
CA SER A 646 -12.53 -9.14 -22.92
C SER A 646 -11.70 -10.22 -23.64
N PRO A 647 -12.24 -10.91 -24.67
CA PRO A 647 -11.64 -12.13 -25.20
C PRO A 647 -10.15 -12.03 -25.58
N PHE A 648 -9.37 -12.98 -25.07
CA PHE A 648 -7.95 -13.22 -25.41
C PHE A 648 -7.72 -14.65 -25.91
N PHE A 649 -8.81 -15.39 -26.18
CA PHE A 649 -8.79 -16.77 -26.66
C PHE A 649 -8.30 -16.87 -28.10
N ARG A 650 -7.75 -18.02 -28.46
CA ARG A 650 -7.23 -18.29 -29.79
C ARG A 650 -8.27 -18.03 -30.89
N SER A 651 -8.04 -17.07 -31.78
CA SER A 651 -9.07 -16.53 -32.67
C SER A 651 -8.50 -16.03 -34.02
N PRO A 652 -9.21 -16.18 -35.15
CA PRO A 652 -8.87 -15.51 -36.41
C PRO A 652 -9.00 -13.97 -36.38
N MET A 653 -9.52 -13.39 -35.29
CA MET A 653 -9.71 -11.95 -35.08
C MET A 653 -10.68 -11.29 -36.07
N ALA A 654 -11.63 -12.02 -36.66
CA ALA A 654 -12.64 -11.48 -37.56
C ALA A 654 -13.63 -10.54 -36.83
N ASP A 655 -13.90 -10.79 -35.54
CA ASP A 655 -14.56 -9.89 -34.59
C ASP A 655 -13.67 -9.74 -33.34
N PHE A 656 -12.36 -9.56 -33.59
CA PHE A 656 -11.30 -9.22 -32.63
C PHE A 656 -11.20 -10.06 -31.35
N GLY A 657 -11.58 -11.34 -31.44
CA GLY A 657 -11.49 -12.31 -30.34
C GLY A 657 -12.83 -12.97 -29.99
N TYR A 658 -13.96 -12.41 -30.44
CA TYR A 658 -15.28 -13.03 -30.27
C TYR A 658 -15.48 -14.25 -31.20
N ASP A 659 -14.81 -14.29 -32.36
CA ASP A 659 -14.69 -15.50 -33.18
C ASP A 659 -13.67 -16.50 -32.59
N VAL A 660 -14.04 -17.20 -31.51
CA VAL A 660 -13.15 -18.14 -30.79
C VAL A 660 -12.94 -19.46 -31.56
N SER A 661 -11.68 -19.82 -31.80
CA SER A 661 -11.27 -21.07 -32.49
C SER A 661 -10.72 -22.16 -31.56
N ASP A 662 -10.20 -21.79 -30.38
CA ASP A 662 -9.97 -22.68 -29.25
C ASP A 662 -10.28 -21.93 -27.94
N TYR A 663 -11.18 -22.46 -27.12
CA TYR A 663 -11.59 -21.87 -25.85
C TYR A 663 -10.61 -22.14 -24.71
N CYS A 664 -9.68 -23.07 -24.87
CA CYS A 664 -8.77 -23.52 -23.81
C CYS A 664 -7.30 -23.13 -24.09
N ASP A 665 -7.07 -22.19 -25.00
CA ASP A 665 -5.76 -21.65 -25.35
C ASP A 665 -5.81 -20.12 -25.50
N VAL A 666 -4.68 -19.47 -25.22
CA VAL A 666 -4.50 -18.02 -25.42
C VAL A 666 -4.11 -17.78 -26.88
N ASP A 667 -4.59 -16.71 -27.51
CA ASP A 667 -4.10 -16.38 -28.85
C ASP A 667 -2.63 -15.94 -28.80
N PRO A 668 -1.74 -16.44 -29.67
CA PRO A 668 -0.34 -16.04 -29.70
C PRO A 668 -0.07 -14.52 -29.81
N ILE A 669 -1.01 -13.69 -30.28
CA ILE A 669 -0.86 -12.22 -30.24
C ILE A 669 -0.98 -11.63 -28.82
N PHE A 670 -1.57 -12.35 -27.88
CA PHE A 670 -1.76 -11.93 -26.49
C PHE A 670 -0.75 -12.58 -25.53
N GLY A 671 0.05 -13.54 -26.00
CA GLY A 671 1.01 -14.30 -25.21
C GLY A 671 0.62 -15.77 -25.09
N THR A 672 0.73 -16.34 -23.89
CA THR A 672 0.51 -17.77 -23.63
C THR A 672 -0.33 -18.01 -22.38
N LEU A 673 -0.78 -19.26 -22.18
CA LEU A 673 -1.41 -19.71 -20.94
C LEU A 673 -0.52 -19.48 -19.69
N ALA A 674 0.81 -19.47 -19.82
CA ALA A 674 1.71 -19.18 -18.70
C ALA A 674 1.71 -17.69 -18.32
N ASP A 675 1.55 -16.81 -19.31
CA ASP A 675 1.39 -15.36 -19.09
C ASP A 675 0.03 -15.06 -18.46
N PHE A 676 -1.02 -15.83 -18.83
CA PHE A 676 -2.31 -15.78 -18.15
C PHE A 676 -2.24 -16.24 -16.69
N ASP A 677 -1.58 -17.38 -16.42
CA ASP A 677 -1.39 -17.89 -15.06
C ASP A 677 -0.60 -16.86 -14.20
N ALA A 678 0.38 -16.18 -14.80
CA ALA A 678 1.13 -15.10 -14.15
C ALA A 678 0.27 -13.83 -13.89
N LEU A 679 -0.62 -13.46 -14.83
CA LEU A 679 -1.58 -12.36 -14.69
C LEU A 679 -2.52 -12.63 -13.51
N VAL A 680 -3.11 -13.83 -13.44
CA VAL A 680 -4.00 -14.23 -12.32
C VAL A 680 -3.25 -14.19 -10.99
N ALA A 681 -2.04 -14.76 -10.93
CA ALA A 681 -1.22 -14.73 -9.72
C ALA A 681 -0.85 -13.29 -9.30
N ARG A 682 -0.56 -12.38 -10.25
CA ARG A 682 -0.26 -10.97 -9.96
C ARG A 682 -1.48 -10.20 -9.48
N ALA A 683 -2.64 -10.40 -10.11
CA ALA A 683 -3.90 -9.78 -9.69
C ALA A 683 -4.28 -10.22 -8.26
N HIS A 684 -4.23 -11.53 -7.98
CA HIS A 684 -4.50 -12.08 -6.65
C HIS A 684 -3.53 -11.57 -5.59
N ALA A 685 -2.24 -11.44 -5.92
CA ALA A 685 -1.24 -10.84 -5.02
C ALA A 685 -1.48 -9.35 -4.73
N LEU A 686 -2.23 -8.65 -5.58
CA LEU A 686 -2.70 -7.28 -5.38
C LEU A 686 -4.11 -7.20 -4.75
N GLY A 687 -4.73 -8.35 -4.44
CA GLY A 687 -6.10 -8.43 -3.91
C GLY A 687 -7.21 -8.23 -4.95
N VAL A 688 -6.86 -8.15 -6.23
CA VAL A 688 -7.79 -7.92 -7.35
C VAL A 688 -8.25 -9.28 -7.92
N LYS A 689 -9.55 -9.39 -8.17
CA LYS A 689 -10.20 -10.59 -8.72
C LYS A 689 -10.15 -10.61 -10.25
N VAL A 690 -10.07 -11.78 -10.88
CA VAL A 690 -10.02 -11.90 -12.34
C VAL A 690 -11.28 -12.58 -12.85
N ILE A 691 -12.09 -11.84 -13.61
CA ILE A 691 -13.15 -12.43 -14.45
C ILE A 691 -12.77 -12.31 -15.92
N ILE A 692 -13.15 -13.31 -16.72
CA ILE A 692 -12.85 -13.35 -18.16
C ILE A 692 -14.14 -13.47 -18.97
N ASP A 693 -14.08 -13.08 -20.23
CA ASP A 693 -15.19 -13.27 -21.16
C ASP A 693 -15.46 -14.74 -21.48
N GLN A 694 -16.68 -15.08 -21.93
CA GLN A 694 -17.06 -16.41 -22.38
C GLN A 694 -18.10 -16.31 -23.52
N VAL A 695 -17.68 -16.68 -24.73
CA VAL A 695 -18.46 -16.52 -25.96
C VAL A 695 -19.12 -17.84 -26.34
N TRP A 696 -20.31 -18.11 -25.78
CA TRP A 696 -20.96 -19.44 -25.89
C TRP A 696 -22.11 -19.51 -26.90
N ALA A 697 -22.52 -18.40 -27.52
CA ALA A 697 -23.56 -18.41 -28.56
C ALA A 697 -23.06 -18.93 -29.93
N HIS A 698 -21.76 -18.81 -30.21
CA HIS A 698 -21.15 -19.16 -31.49
C HIS A 698 -19.66 -19.49 -31.31
N THR A 699 -19.06 -20.19 -32.28
CA THR A 699 -17.60 -20.33 -32.40
C THR A 699 -17.11 -19.66 -33.67
N SER A 700 -15.79 -19.56 -33.86
CA SER A 700 -15.19 -19.35 -35.19
C SER A 700 -15.54 -20.46 -36.18
N ASP A 701 -15.61 -20.15 -37.47
CA ASP A 701 -15.71 -21.13 -38.57
C ASP A 701 -14.44 -21.98 -38.78
N ARG A 702 -13.35 -21.62 -38.08
CA ARG A 702 -12.10 -22.38 -37.97
C ARG A 702 -11.95 -23.18 -36.67
N HIS A 703 -12.94 -23.15 -35.78
CA HIS A 703 -12.92 -24.01 -34.59
C HIS A 703 -13.02 -25.48 -35.05
N PRO A 704 -12.16 -26.40 -34.55
CA PRO A 704 -12.22 -27.83 -34.91
C PRO A 704 -13.59 -28.51 -34.72
N TRP A 705 -14.49 -27.96 -33.90
CA TRP A 705 -15.86 -28.43 -33.79
C TRP A 705 -16.67 -28.15 -35.06
N PHE A 706 -16.54 -26.97 -35.66
CA PHE A 706 -17.22 -26.61 -36.90
C PHE A 706 -16.56 -27.24 -38.13
N GLU A 707 -15.23 -27.36 -38.16
CA GLU A 707 -14.51 -28.04 -39.24
C GLU A 707 -14.94 -29.51 -39.38
N GLU A 708 -15.13 -30.22 -38.25
CA GLU A 708 -15.73 -31.56 -38.25
C GLU A 708 -17.22 -31.50 -38.64
N SER A 709 -18.01 -30.63 -38.00
CA SER A 709 -19.45 -30.51 -38.25
C SER A 709 -19.80 -30.27 -39.72
N ARG A 710 -19.06 -29.38 -40.40
CA ARG A 710 -19.27 -29.01 -41.81
C ARG A 710 -18.77 -30.04 -42.82
N ALA A 711 -18.01 -31.05 -42.40
CA ALA A 711 -17.42 -32.04 -43.31
C ALA A 711 -18.48 -32.97 -43.94
N SER A 712 -19.52 -33.33 -43.19
CA SER A 712 -20.59 -34.24 -43.63
C SER A 712 -21.90 -34.01 -42.87
N ARG A 713 -22.94 -34.84 -43.11
CA ARG A 713 -24.20 -34.84 -42.34
C ARG A 713 -24.27 -35.94 -41.27
N ASP A 714 -23.19 -36.71 -41.09
CA ASP A 714 -23.17 -37.97 -40.33
C ASP A 714 -21.93 -38.14 -39.42
N ASN A 715 -21.12 -37.09 -39.28
CA ASN A 715 -19.99 -37.05 -38.35
C ASN A 715 -20.45 -36.84 -36.87
N PRO A 716 -19.63 -37.19 -35.87
CA PRO A 716 -19.95 -37.01 -34.44
C PRO A 716 -20.37 -35.61 -33.99
N ARG A 717 -20.07 -34.56 -34.78
CA ARG A 717 -20.44 -33.17 -34.52
C ARG A 717 -21.48 -32.61 -35.49
N ALA A 718 -22.17 -33.46 -36.26
CA ALA A 718 -23.07 -33.02 -37.32
C ALA A 718 -24.22 -32.11 -36.83
N ASP A 719 -24.67 -32.30 -35.58
CA ASP A 719 -25.76 -31.54 -34.95
C ASP A 719 -25.28 -30.59 -33.84
N TRP A 720 -23.97 -30.37 -33.69
CA TRP A 720 -23.41 -29.40 -32.72
C TRP A 720 -23.61 -27.93 -33.15
N TYR A 721 -23.94 -27.70 -34.42
CA TYR A 721 -24.22 -26.39 -35.00
C TYR A 721 -25.58 -26.39 -35.68
N VAL A 722 -26.14 -25.21 -35.89
CA VAL A 722 -27.50 -25.05 -36.42
C VAL A 722 -27.47 -25.17 -37.95
N TRP A 723 -27.67 -26.40 -38.44
CA TRP A 723 -27.75 -26.73 -39.86
C TRP A 723 -29.20 -26.92 -40.32
N HIS A 724 -29.53 -26.44 -41.52
CA HIS A 724 -30.84 -26.65 -42.13
C HIS A 724 -30.75 -26.80 -43.66
N ASP A 725 -31.68 -27.56 -44.24
CA ASP A 725 -31.81 -27.66 -45.70
C ASP A 725 -32.36 -26.36 -46.31
N PRO A 726 -32.05 -26.04 -47.59
CA PRO A 726 -32.57 -24.84 -48.23
C PRO A 726 -34.09 -24.96 -48.48
N LYS A 727 -34.76 -23.84 -48.70
CA LYS A 727 -36.11 -23.84 -49.28
C LYS A 727 -36.09 -24.48 -50.68
N PRO A 728 -37.25 -24.95 -51.22
CA PRO A 728 -37.30 -25.63 -52.53
C PRO A 728 -36.83 -24.79 -53.73
N ASP A 729 -36.70 -23.48 -53.58
CA ASP A 729 -36.15 -22.53 -54.57
C ASP A 729 -34.64 -22.28 -54.40
N GLY A 730 -34.01 -22.88 -53.38
CA GLY A 730 -32.61 -22.68 -53.00
C GLY A 730 -32.35 -21.58 -51.98
N SER A 731 -33.37 -20.87 -51.49
CA SER A 731 -33.23 -19.74 -50.57
C SER A 731 -33.08 -20.15 -49.08
N PRO A 732 -32.68 -19.24 -48.18
CA PRO A 732 -32.48 -19.54 -46.75
C PRO A 732 -33.74 -20.06 -46.02
N PRO A 733 -33.55 -20.84 -44.92
CA PRO A 733 -34.63 -21.51 -44.19
C PRO A 733 -35.76 -20.60 -43.71
N ASN A 734 -35.44 -19.38 -43.29
CA ASN A 734 -36.37 -18.39 -42.76
C ASN A 734 -35.81 -16.96 -42.99
N ASN A 735 -36.50 -15.95 -42.47
CA ASN A 735 -36.18 -14.54 -42.66
C ASN A 735 -35.10 -13.97 -41.72
N TRP A 736 -34.56 -14.75 -40.78
CA TRP A 736 -33.65 -14.23 -39.74
C TRP A 736 -32.44 -13.48 -40.34
N GLN A 737 -32.10 -12.33 -39.77
CA GLN A 737 -30.98 -11.48 -40.20
C GLN A 737 -29.84 -11.54 -39.18
N SER A 738 -28.61 -11.33 -39.66
CA SER A 738 -27.42 -11.15 -38.81
C SER A 738 -27.40 -9.74 -38.22
N VAL A 739 -26.93 -9.65 -36.97
CA VAL A 739 -26.60 -8.41 -36.25
C VAL A 739 -25.64 -7.53 -37.05
N PHE A 740 -24.70 -8.12 -37.77
CA PHE A 740 -23.71 -7.38 -38.58
C PHE A 740 -24.14 -7.16 -40.04
N GLY A 741 -25.29 -7.74 -40.45
CA GLY A 741 -25.97 -7.43 -41.70
C GLY A 741 -26.16 -8.62 -42.65
N GLY A 742 -27.26 -8.58 -43.40
CA GLY A 742 -27.67 -9.66 -44.31
C GLY A 742 -28.34 -10.85 -43.59
N PRO A 743 -28.61 -11.96 -44.30
CA PRO A 743 -29.24 -13.14 -43.71
C PRO A 743 -28.38 -13.79 -42.63
N ALA A 744 -29.02 -14.32 -41.58
CA ALA A 744 -28.37 -15.10 -40.52
C ALA A 744 -27.97 -16.53 -40.97
N TRP A 745 -27.70 -16.74 -42.27
CA TRP A 745 -27.60 -18.05 -42.90
C TRP A 745 -26.61 -18.05 -44.07
N THR A 746 -25.57 -18.87 -43.98
CA THR A 746 -24.57 -19.06 -45.05
C THR A 746 -24.57 -20.50 -45.57
N TRP A 747 -24.45 -20.66 -46.89
CA TRP A 747 -24.49 -21.96 -47.57
C TRP A 747 -23.14 -22.68 -47.53
N ASP A 748 -23.11 -23.94 -47.09
CA ASP A 748 -21.95 -24.82 -47.23
C ASP A 748 -22.21 -25.93 -48.26
N ALA A 749 -21.45 -25.89 -49.36
CA ALA A 749 -21.57 -26.82 -50.47
C ALA A 749 -21.21 -28.28 -50.10
N ARG A 750 -20.46 -28.51 -49.01
CA ARG A 750 -20.09 -29.86 -48.53
C ARG A 750 -21.33 -30.63 -48.06
N ARG A 751 -22.10 -30.04 -47.14
CA ARG A 751 -23.36 -30.60 -46.64
C ARG A 751 -24.54 -30.36 -47.58
N ARG A 752 -24.44 -29.35 -48.46
CA ARG A 752 -25.55 -28.78 -49.24
C ARG A 752 -26.67 -28.32 -48.31
N GLN A 753 -26.28 -27.50 -47.33
CA GLN A 753 -27.12 -26.97 -46.25
C GLN A 753 -26.72 -25.53 -45.96
N TYR A 754 -27.63 -24.78 -45.38
CA TYR A 754 -27.30 -23.54 -44.69
C TYR A 754 -26.86 -23.85 -43.25
N TYR A 755 -25.86 -23.13 -42.74
CA TYR A 755 -25.60 -23.00 -41.31
C TYR A 755 -26.01 -21.61 -40.82
N MET A 756 -26.51 -21.53 -39.60
CA MET A 756 -26.93 -20.27 -38.99
C MET A 756 -25.73 -19.50 -38.42
N HIS A 757 -25.82 -18.18 -38.41
CA HIS A 757 -24.93 -17.29 -37.66
C HIS A 757 -25.71 -16.01 -37.29
N ASN A 758 -25.83 -15.70 -35.99
CA ASN A 758 -26.44 -14.43 -35.56
C ASN A 758 -25.50 -13.22 -35.82
N PHE A 759 -24.19 -13.45 -35.93
CA PHE A 759 -23.15 -12.44 -36.13
C PHE A 759 -22.49 -12.63 -37.52
N LEU A 760 -21.15 -12.53 -37.65
CA LEU A 760 -20.46 -12.80 -38.92
C LEU A 760 -20.75 -14.23 -39.40
N LYS A 761 -20.65 -14.48 -40.71
CA LYS A 761 -20.62 -15.86 -41.25
C LYS A 761 -19.41 -16.65 -40.72
N GLU A 762 -18.32 -15.96 -40.36
CA GLU A 762 -17.17 -16.49 -39.63
C GLU A 762 -17.49 -16.88 -38.17
N GLN A 763 -18.68 -16.57 -37.65
CA GLN A 763 -19.19 -16.90 -36.31
C GLN A 763 -20.40 -17.88 -36.39
N PRO A 764 -20.25 -19.14 -36.85
CA PRO A 764 -21.32 -20.13 -36.89
C PRO A 764 -21.95 -20.40 -35.51
N GLN A 765 -23.27 -20.33 -35.47
CA GLN A 765 -24.12 -20.52 -34.29
C GLN A 765 -24.06 -21.98 -33.81
N VAL A 766 -23.73 -22.17 -32.52
CA VAL A 766 -23.80 -23.49 -31.89
C VAL A 766 -25.24 -23.89 -31.59
N ASN A 767 -25.52 -25.19 -31.61
CA ASN A 767 -26.81 -25.73 -31.25
C ASN A 767 -26.92 -25.87 -29.72
N GLY A 768 -27.27 -24.78 -29.03
CA GLY A 768 -27.39 -24.75 -27.57
C GLY A 768 -28.40 -25.75 -26.98
N HIS A 769 -29.34 -26.28 -27.78
CA HIS A 769 -30.25 -27.35 -27.37
C HIS A 769 -29.56 -28.72 -27.23
N HIS A 770 -28.40 -28.93 -27.87
CA HIS A 770 -27.72 -30.22 -27.89
C HIS A 770 -26.98 -30.48 -26.56
N PRO A 771 -27.33 -31.52 -25.78
CA PRO A 771 -26.80 -31.68 -24.42
C PRO A 771 -25.28 -31.84 -24.33
N ALA A 772 -24.63 -32.36 -25.38
CA ALA A 772 -23.17 -32.49 -25.44
C ALA A 772 -22.47 -31.15 -25.74
N VAL A 773 -23.12 -30.21 -26.43
CA VAL A 773 -22.60 -28.84 -26.62
C VAL A 773 -22.62 -28.10 -25.28
N GLN A 774 -23.74 -28.18 -24.55
CA GLN A 774 -23.83 -27.66 -23.18
C GLN A 774 -22.78 -28.29 -22.25
N GLN A 775 -22.48 -29.59 -22.39
CA GLN A 775 -21.43 -30.22 -21.58
C GLN A 775 -20.04 -29.71 -21.97
N ALA A 776 -19.72 -29.59 -23.26
CA ALA A 776 -18.43 -29.06 -23.72
C ALA A 776 -18.15 -27.65 -23.17
N PHE A 777 -19.16 -26.77 -23.10
CA PHE A 777 -19.00 -25.45 -22.47
C PHE A 777 -18.84 -25.50 -20.95
N LEU A 778 -19.42 -26.48 -20.25
CA LEU A 778 -19.15 -26.70 -18.81
C LEU A 778 -17.74 -27.26 -18.57
N ASP A 779 -17.18 -28.00 -19.53
CA ASP A 779 -15.81 -28.51 -19.48
C ASP A 779 -14.78 -27.40 -19.81
N VAL A 780 -15.12 -26.47 -20.74
CA VAL A 780 -14.40 -25.20 -20.94
C VAL A 780 -14.45 -24.33 -19.68
N ALA A 781 -15.62 -24.18 -19.06
CA ALA A 781 -15.78 -23.42 -17.83
C ALA A 781 -14.90 -23.98 -16.70
N ARG A 782 -14.86 -25.32 -16.58
CA ARG A 782 -13.99 -26.06 -15.66
C ARG A 782 -12.51 -25.74 -15.87
N PHE A 783 -12.02 -25.79 -17.11
CA PHE A 783 -10.60 -25.53 -17.44
C PHE A 783 -10.12 -24.18 -16.90
N TRP A 784 -10.90 -23.11 -17.07
CA TRP A 784 -10.52 -21.79 -16.56
C TRP A 784 -10.70 -21.66 -15.04
N LEU A 785 -11.76 -22.24 -14.46
CA LEU A 785 -11.96 -22.27 -13.01
C LEU A 785 -10.82 -23.00 -12.28
N GLU A 786 -10.30 -24.09 -12.85
CA GLU A 786 -9.15 -24.84 -12.34
C GLU A 786 -7.81 -24.09 -12.52
N ARG A 787 -7.77 -23.05 -13.37
CA ARG A 787 -6.68 -22.04 -13.46
C ARG A 787 -6.84 -20.86 -12.50
N GLY A 788 -7.85 -20.89 -11.63
CA GLY A 788 -7.96 -19.95 -10.52
C GLY A 788 -8.70 -18.65 -10.79
N ILE A 789 -9.31 -18.44 -11.97
CA ILE A 789 -10.17 -17.27 -12.21
C ILE A 789 -11.29 -17.18 -11.18
N ASP A 790 -11.79 -15.97 -10.92
CA ASP A 790 -12.86 -15.69 -9.97
C ASP A 790 -14.26 -15.57 -10.61
N GLY A 791 -14.36 -15.52 -11.95
CA GLY A 791 -15.68 -15.47 -12.59
C GLY A 791 -15.71 -15.31 -14.12
N PHE A 792 -16.92 -15.19 -14.66
CA PHE A 792 -17.16 -14.91 -16.08
C PHE A 792 -18.08 -13.71 -16.32
N ARG A 793 -17.78 -12.93 -17.37
CA ARG A 793 -18.81 -12.24 -18.17
C ARG A 793 -19.18 -13.18 -19.31
N ILE A 794 -20.47 -13.46 -19.48
CA ILE A 794 -20.97 -14.38 -20.50
C ILE A 794 -21.59 -13.55 -21.62
N ASP A 795 -20.97 -13.63 -22.80
CA ASP A 795 -21.36 -12.89 -24.00
C ASP A 795 -22.70 -13.36 -24.55
N ALA A 796 -23.55 -12.41 -24.96
CA ALA A 796 -24.72 -12.62 -25.82
C ALA A 796 -25.57 -13.88 -25.49
N ILE A 797 -25.71 -14.24 -24.20
CA ILE A 797 -26.16 -15.59 -23.82
C ILE A 797 -27.62 -15.87 -24.20
N ASN A 798 -28.42 -14.81 -24.39
CA ASN A 798 -29.75 -14.91 -24.97
C ASN A 798 -29.75 -15.40 -26.43
N PHE A 799 -28.69 -15.20 -27.21
CA PHE A 799 -28.57 -15.74 -28.57
C PHE A 799 -28.20 -17.24 -28.64
N MET A 800 -27.85 -17.90 -27.53
CA MET A 800 -27.36 -19.29 -27.57
C MET A 800 -28.40 -20.33 -28.00
N MET A 801 -29.70 -20.03 -27.86
CA MET A 801 -30.80 -20.93 -28.26
C MET A 801 -31.88 -20.20 -29.05
N PHE A 802 -32.28 -20.84 -30.14
CA PHE A 802 -33.22 -20.39 -31.18
C PHE A 802 -34.48 -21.29 -31.18
N ASP A 803 -35.50 -20.96 -31.96
CA ASP A 803 -36.69 -21.80 -32.18
C ASP A 803 -36.38 -23.07 -33.01
N PRO A 804 -36.53 -24.30 -32.47
CA PRO A 804 -36.36 -25.53 -33.25
C PRO A 804 -37.40 -25.70 -34.36
N GLY A 805 -38.49 -24.91 -34.36
CA GLY A 805 -39.44 -24.82 -35.46
C GLY A 805 -39.01 -23.91 -36.62
N PHE A 806 -37.87 -23.22 -36.50
CA PHE A 806 -37.29 -22.30 -37.49
C PHE A 806 -38.25 -21.22 -38.01
N ARG A 807 -39.22 -20.77 -37.19
CA ARG A 807 -40.25 -19.80 -37.59
C ARG A 807 -39.68 -18.44 -38.00
N ASP A 808 -40.24 -17.86 -39.06
CA ASP A 808 -39.97 -16.47 -39.46
C ASP A 808 -40.29 -15.50 -38.31
N ASN A 809 -39.35 -14.59 -37.98
CA ASN A 809 -39.57 -13.51 -37.03
C ASN A 809 -40.67 -12.55 -37.55
N PRO A 810 -41.55 -12.00 -36.68
CA PRO A 810 -42.44 -10.91 -37.06
C PRO A 810 -41.66 -9.65 -37.48
N PRO A 811 -42.20 -8.79 -38.36
CA PRO A 811 -41.60 -7.50 -38.66
C PRO A 811 -41.76 -6.53 -37.48
N ALA A 812 -40.78 -5.64 -37.29
CA ALA A 812 -40.86 -4.57 -36.31
C ALA A 812 -41.79 -3.42 -36.78
N PRO A 813 -42.45 -2.66 -35.88
CA PRO A 813 -43.33 -1.55 -36.26
C PRO A 813 -42.54 -0.39 -36.88
N LEU A 814 -42.89 0.03 -38.10
CA LEU A 814 -42.14 1.08 -38.80
C LEU A 814 -42.32 2.49 -38.21
N ASP A 815 -43.39 2.72 -37.47
CA ASP A 815 -43.79 4.03 -36.93
C ASP A 815 -43.44 4.20 -35.42
N ASP A 816 -42.59 3.34 -34.86
CA ASP A 816 -42.19 3.38 -33.44
C ASP A 816 -41.14 4.46 -33.10
N GLY A 817 -40.62 5.16 -34.11
CA GLY A 817 -39.62 6.23 -33.95
C GLY A 817 -38.18 5.73 -33.73
N ILE A 818 -37.94 4.42 -33.68
CA ILE A 818 -36.61 3.85 -33.48
C ILE A 818 -35.81 3.96 -34.81
N PRO A 819 -34.61 4.59 -34.80
CA PRO A 819 -33.74 4.60 -35.97
C PRO A 819 -33.29 3.18 -36.33
N ARG A 820 -33.48 2.79 -37.60
CA ARG A 820 -33.06 1.49 -38.13
C ARG A 820 -31.89 1.72 -39.09
N THR A 821 -30.75 1.11 -38.80
CA THR A 821 -29.49 1.30 -39.57
C THR A 821 -29.14 0.07 -40.39
N ARG A 822 -29.60 -1.12 -39.97
CA ARG A 822 -29.24 -2.43 -40.54
C ARG A 822 -30.48 -3.33 -40.71
N PRO A 823 -30.41 -4.43 -41.50
CA PRO A 823 -31.54 -5.33 -41.71
C PRO A 823 -32.09 -6.01 -40.45
N PHE A 824 -31.26 -6.17 -39.42
CA PHE A 824 -31.63 -6.75 -38.12
C PHE A 824 -32.80 -6.01 -37.46
N ASP A 825 -32.72 -4.68 -37.41
CA ASP A 825 -33.63 -3.79 -36.67
C ASP A 825 -35.07 -3.77 -37.22
N TYR A 826 -35.31 -4.42 -38.36
CA TYR A 826 -36.64 -4.57 -38.99
C TYR A 826 -37.44 -5.77 -38.48
N GLN A 827 -36.97 -6.48 -37.45
CA GLN A 827 -37.60 -7.68 -36.90
C GLN A 827 -37.91 -7.55 -35.40
N LEU A 828 -38.95 -8.26 -34.96
CA LEU A 828 -39.12 -8.62 -33.55
C LEU A 828 -38.43 -9.96 -33.34
N HIS A 829 -37.37 -9.97 -32.53
CA HIS A 829 -36.47 -11.11 -32.36
C HIS A 829 -37.06 -12.21 -31.47
N THR A 830 -38.15 -12.83 -31.93
CA THR A 830 -38.95 -13.80 -31.16
C THR A 830 -38.46 -15.24 -31.31
N TYR A 831 -37.75 -15.57 -32.41
CA TYR A 831 -37.44 -16.96 -32.77
C TYR A 831 -35.95 -17.23 -33.08
N ASN A 832 -35.14 -16.21 -33.41
CA ASN A 832 -33.69 -16.39 -33.63
C ASN A 832 -32.85 -16.47 -32.34
N GLN A 833 -33.46 -16.15 -31.19
CA GLN A 833 -32.82 -15.99 -29.88
C GLN A 833 -33.83 -16.19 -28.74
N SER A 834 -33.36 -16.04 -27.49
CA SER A 834 -34.15 -15.89 -26.26
C SER A 834 -35.08 -17.06 -25.92
N HIS A 835 -34.76 -18.27 -26.41
CA HIS A 835 -35.60 -19.46 -26.19
C HIS A 835 -35.79 -19.81 -24.70
N GLU A 836 -36.98 -20.27 -24.33
CA GLU A 836 -37.38 -20.65 -22.97
C GLU A 836 -36.54 -21.75 -22.28
N ALA A 837 -35.62 -22.38 -23.03
CA ALA A 837 -34.73 -23.44 -22.56
C ALA A 837 -33.41 -22.91 -21.97
N ILE A 838 -33.02 -21.66 -22.29
CA ILE A 838 -31.77 -21.05 -21.81
C ILE A 838 -31.63 -21.09 -20.28
N PRO A 839 -32.67 -20.78 -19.47
CA PRO A 839 -32.57 -20.83 -18.01
C PRO A 839 -32.17 -22.20 -17.47
N GLY A 840 -32.58 -23.30 -18.11
CA GLY A 840 -32.18 -24.65 -17.73
C GLY A 840 -30.69 -24.94 -17.94
N PHE A 841 -30.03 -24.25 -18.88
CA PHE A 841 -28.57 -24.28 -19.02
C PHE A 841 -27.89 -23.34 -18.00
N LEU A 842 -28.45 -22.16 -17.73
CA LEU A 842 -27.95 -21.26 -16.68
C LEU A 842 -27.94 -21.91 -15.28
N GLU A 843 -28.92 -22.77 -15.00
CA GLU A 843 -28.96 -23.59 -13.77
C GLU A 843 -27.84 -24.63 -13.71
N ARG A 844 -27.42 -25.21 -14.86
CA ARG A 844 -26.24 -26.09 -14.93
C ARG A 844 -24.93 -25.31 -14.75
N ILE A 845 -24.82 -24.12 -15.37
CA ILE A 845 -23.67 -23.22 -15.21
C ILE A 845 -23.55 -22.81 -13.74
N ARG A 846 -24.67 -22.46 -13.09
CA ARG A 846 -24.64 -22.09 -11.67
C ARG A 846 -24.27 -23.26 -10.77
N ALA A 847 -24.81 -24.45 -11.00
CA ALA A 847 -24.44 -25.65 -10.24
C ALA A 847 -22.95 -26.04 -10.39
N LEU A 848 -22.30 -25.69 -11.51
CA LEU A 848 -20.84 -25.78 -11.64
C LEU A 848 -20.14 -24.70 -10.80
N PHE A 849 -20.63 -23.47 -10.83
CA PHE A 849 -20.04 -22.34 -10.08
C PHE A 849 -20.17 -22.51 -8.55
N ASP A 850 -21.27 -23.06 -8.06
CA ASP A 850 -21.47 -23.40 -6.64
C ASP A 850 -20.52 -24.52 -6.15
N SER A 851 -19.77 -25.20 -7.03
CA SER A 851 -18.72 -26.16 -6.64
C SER A 851 -17.31 -25.55 -6.54
N TYR A 852 -17.17 -24.22 -6.65
CA TYR A 852 -15.91 -23.49 -6.46
C TYR A 852 -16.11 -22.31 -5.50
N ASP A 853 -15.14 -22.05 -4.62
CA ASP A 853 -15.26 -21.02 -3.60
C ASP A 853 -15.47 -19.61 -4.19
N ALA A 854 -16.53 -18.93 -3.74
CA ALA A 854 -16.79 -17.51 -3.96
C ALA A 854 -16.59 -17.03 -5.42
N ARG A 855 -17.20 -17.69 -6.39
CA ARG A 855 -17.14 -17.31 -7.81
C ARG A 855 -18.28 -16.38 -8.25
N PHE A 856 -18.10 -15.71 -9.39
CA PHE A 856 -19.07 -14.74 -9.96
C PHE A 856 -19.44 -15.06 -11.40
N THR A 857 -20.67 -14.75 -11.81
CA THR A 857 -21.11 -14.78 -13.21
C THR A 857 -22.03 -13.61 -13.52
N VAL A 858 -21.79 -12.94 -14.63
CA VAL A 858 -22.65 -11.88 -15.16
C VAL A 858 -22.98 -12.17 -16.62
N ALA A 859 -24.26 -12.08 -17.01
CA ALA A 859 -24.65 -12.06 -18.41
C ALA A 859 -24.60 -10.64 -18.98
N GLU A 860 -24.17 -10.51 -20.24
CA GLU A 860 -24.69 -9.45 -21.08
C GLU A 860 -26.07 -9.84 -21.62
N VAL A 861 -27.00 -8.87 -21.66
CA VAL A 861 -28.32 -9.05 -22.24
C VAL A 861 -28.67 -7.84 -23.12
N GLY A 862 -28.43 -7.99 -24.43
CA GLY A 862 -28.83 -7.01 -25.45
C GLY A 862 -30.21 -7.31 -26.04
N GLY A 863 -31.00 -6.27 -26.32
CA GLY A 863 -32.29 -6.37 -27.00
C GLY A 863 -33.45 -5.67 -26.29
N ALA A 864 -34.61 -5.59 -26.97
CA ALA A 864 -35.78 -4.84 -26.51
C ALA A 864 -36.54 -5.47 -25.31
N ASP A 865 -36.27 -6.73 -24.98
CA ASP A 865 -36.88 -7.48 -23.87
C ASP A 865 -35.84 -7.80 -22.76
N SER A 866 -34.72 -7.05 -22.77
CA SER A 866 -33.56 -7.29 -21.91
C SER A 866 -33.88 -7.22 -20.42
N ASP A 867 -34.77 -6.33 -19.97
CA ASP A 867 -35.20 -6.26 -18.57
C ASP A 867 -35.78 -7.59 -18.05
N ARG A 868 -36.68 -8.21 -18.82
CA ARG A 868 -37.29 -9.51 -18.49
C ARG A 868 -36.25 -10.62 -18.52
N GLU A 869 -35.35 -10.60 -19.51
CA GLU A 869 -34.30 -11.61 -19.69
C GLU A 869 -33.24 -11.54 -18.58
N MET A 870 -32.75 -10.36 -18.21
CA MET A 870 -31.81 -10.15 -17.10
C MET A 870 -32.38 -10.70 -15.77
N LYS A 871 -33.65 -10.40 -15.47
CA LYS A 871 -34.34 -10.93 -14.29
C LYS A 871 -34.51 -12.44 -14.38
N LEU A 872 -34.93 -12.97 -15.53
CA LEU A 872 -35.06 -14.42 -15.75
C LEU A 872 -33.72 -15.16 -15.58
N PHE A 873 -32.61 -14.56 -16.01
CA PHE A 873 -31.27 -15.14 -15.96
C PHE A 873 -30.59 -15.04 -14.58
N THR A 874 -31.10 -14.21 -13.68
CA THR A 874 -30.63 -14.05 -12.29
C THR A 874 -31.61 -14.55 -11.22
N ALA A 875 -32.83 -14.93 -11.64
CA ALA A 875 -33.94 -15.29 -10.76
C ALA A 875 -33.63 -16.41 -9.75
N GLU A 876 -34.35 -16.33 -8.62
CA GLU A 876 -34.44 -17.37 -7.58
C GLU A 876 -33.09 -17.79 -6.95
N GLY A 877 -32.00 -17.03 -7.17
CA GLY A 877 -30.68 -17.29 -6.59
C GLY A 877 -29.99 -18.57 -7.07
N ARG A 878 -30.57 -19.27 -8.06
CA ARG A 878 -30.11 -20.57 -8.61
C ARG A 878 -29.62 -20.50 -10.07
N ARG A 879 -29.47 -19.28 -10.59
CA ARG A 879 -28.96 -18.97 -11.93
C ARG A 879 -27.73 -18.05 -11.82
N LEU A 880 -27.47 -17.21 -12.81
CA LEU A 880 -26.30 -16.32 -12.80
C LEU A 880 -26.39 -15.32 -11.64
N HIS A 881 -25.24 -14.83 -11.19
CA HIS A 881 -25.17 -13.96 -10.00
C HIS A 881 -25.64 -12.53 -10.31
N SER A 882 -25.43 -12.06 -11.55
CA SER A 882 -25.85 -10.74 -12.02
C SER A 882 -26.12 -10.75 -13.54
N ALA A 883 -26.63 -9.64 -14.06
CA ALA A 883 -26.64 -9.31 -15.48
C ALA A 883 -26.46 -7.80 -15.68
N TYR A 884 -25.98 -7.38 -16.85
CA TYR A 884 -26.12 -6.00 -17.33
C TYR A 884 -26.84 -5.95 -18.68
N GLY A 885 -27.43 -4.80 -18.97
CA GLY A 885 -28.10 -4.49 -20.23
C GLY A 885 -27.73 -3.09 -20.72
N PHE A 886 -28.33 -2.68 -21.83
CA PHE A 886 -27.92 -1.49 -22.58
C PHE A 886 -28.65 -0.19 -22.18
N ASP A 887 -29.42 -0.22 -21.07
CA ASP A 887 -30.20 0.90 -20.50
C ASP A 887 -29.43 2.24 -20.48
N PHE A 888 -28.13 2.22 -20.14
CA PHE A 888 -27.27 3.41 -20.18
C PHE A 888 -26.34 3.45 -21.40
N LEU A 889 -25.89 2.30 -21.91
CA LEU A 889 -24.93 2.22 -23.03
C LEU A 889 -25.48 2.84 -24.32
N TYR A 890 -26.79 2.68 -24.57
CA TYR A 890 -27.49 3.27 -25.73
C TYR A 890 -28.46 4.40 -25.34
N ALA A 891 -28.41 4.92 -24.11
CA ALA A 891 -29.20 6.09 -23.73
C ALA A 891 -28.74 7.33 -24.51
N PRO A 892 -29.66 8.11 -25.13
CA PRO A 892 -29.31 9.32 -25.90
C PRO A 892 -28.81 10.47 -25.00
N GLY A 893 -29.04 10.38 -23.69
CA GLY A 893 -28.55 11.32 -22.69
C GLY A 893 -28.68 10.72 -21.29
N LEU A 894 -27.79 11.09 -20.38
CA LEU A 894 -27.90 10.75 -18.96
C LEU A 894 -28.80 11.77 -18.26
N THR A 895 -30.07 11.42 -18.04
CA THR A 895 -31.07 12.30 -17.39
C THR A 895 -31.57 11.69 -16.07
N PRO A 896 -32.13 12.49 -15.14
CA PRO A 896 -32.68 11.96 -13.88
C PRO A 896 -33.75 10.89 -14.11
N VAL A 897 -34.59 11.08 -15.13
CA VAL A 897 -35.65 10.13 -15.52
C VAL A 897 -35.05 8.80 -16.00
N VAL A 898 -34.03 8.82 -16.87
CA VAL A 898 -33.39 7.59 -17.36
C VAL A 898 -32.75 6.80 -16.21
N VAL A 899 -32.13 7.48 -15.23
CA VAL A 899 -31.57 6.82 -14.05
C VAL A 899 -32.67 6.27 -13.14
N ALA A 900 -33.77 7.02 -12.92
CA ALA A 900 -34.91 6.54 -12.14
C ALA A 900 -35.56 5.30 -12.78
N GLU A 901 -35.88 5.35 -14.07
CA GLU A 901 -36.47 4.23 -14.81
C GLU A 901 -35.57 2.98 -14.83
N ALA A 902 -34.24 3.15 -14.98
CA ALA A 902 -33.30 2.04 -14.90
C ALA A 902 -33.24 1.43 -13.49
N VAL A 903 -33.22 2.26 -12.45
CA VAL A 903 -33.15 1.81 -11.04
C VAL A 903 -34.45 1.17 -10.57
N GLU A 904 -35.62 1.74 -10.90
CA GLU A 904 -36.93 1.25 -10.47
C GLU A 904 -37.30 -0.13 -11.07
N LYS A 905 -36.63 -0.55 -12.15
CA LYS A 905 -36.68 -1.94 -12.65
C LYS A 905 -36.13 -2.95 -11.64
N TRP A 906 -35.23 -2.55 -10.73
CA TRP A 906 -34.45 -3.45 -9.86
C TRP A 906 -34.67 -3.18 -8.35
N PRO A 907 -35.93 -3.27 -7.86
CA PRO A 907 -36.26 -3.04 -6.46
C PRO A 907 -35.61 -4.08 -5.54
N GLU A 908 -35.48 -3.75 -4.26
CA GLU A 908 -35.08 -4.71 -3.23
C GLU A 908 -36.24 -5.66 -2.90
N GLN A 909 -36.35 -6.74 -3.67
CA GLN A 909 -37.34 -7.81 -3.49
C GLN A 909 -36.70 -9.19 -3.74
N ASP A 910 -37.08 -10.18 -2.94
CA ASP A 910 -36.58 -11.55 -3.06
C ASP A 910 -36.83 -12.13 -4.46
N GLY A 911 -35.79 -12.73 -5.04
CA GLY A 911 -35.88 -13.43 -6.32
C GLY A 911 -35.76 -12.57 -7.58
N VAL A 912 -35.70 -11.23 -7.48
CA VAL A 912 -35.50 -10.33 -8.64
C VAL A 912 -34.09 -10.43 -9.24
N GLY A 913 -33.10 -10.76 -8.42
CA GLY A 913 -31.68 -10.82 -8.80
C GLY A 913 -30.89 -9.58 -8.36
N TRP A 914 -29.66 -9.44 -8.87
CA TRP A 914 -28.77 -8.32 -8.59
C TRP A 914 -28.33 -7.69 -9.93
N PRO A 915 -28.41 -6.36 -10.10
CA PRO A 915 -28.01 -5.69 -11.34
C PRO A 915 -26.50 -5.39 -11.39
N SER A 916 -25.97 -5.29 -12.60
CA SER A 916 -24.69 -4.65 -12.91
C SER A 916 -24.89 -3.48 -13.87
N TRP A 917 -24.16 -2.38 -13.66
CA TRP A 917 -24.29 -1.15 -14.46
C TRP A 917 -22.99 -0.80 -15.19
N ALA A 918 -23.10 -0.34 -16.43
CA ALA A 918 -22.00 0.22 -17.21
C ALA A 918 -22.44 1.55 -17.83
N PHE A 919 -21.58 2.58 -17.78
CA PHE A 919 -21.76 3.82 -18.56
C PHE A 919 -20.89 3.81 -19.82
N GLU A 920 -19.73 3.17 -19.78
CA GLU A 920 -18.86 2.89 -20.92
C GLU A 920 -18.53 1.38 -20.98
N ASN A 921 -18.32 0.87 -22.19
CA ASN A 921 -17.79 -0.47 -22.46
C ASN A 921 -17.15 -0.46 -23.86
N HIS A 922 -16.67 -1.60 -24.35
CA HIS A 922 -16.03 -1.73 -25.67
C HIS A 922 -16.99 -1.76 -26.88
N ASP A 923 -18.31 -1.57 -26.71
CA ASP A 923 -19.30 -1.54 -27.80
C ASP A 923 -20.13 -0.24 -27.85
N ALA A 924 -19.92 0.69 -26.92
CA ALA A 924 -20.63 1.97 -26.86
C ALA A 924 -19.63 3.15 -26.90
N PRO A 925 -19.96 4.27 -27.58
CA PRO A 925 -19.09 5.45 -27.61
C PRO A 925 -18.84 6.01 -26.21
N ARG A 926 -17.62 6.51 -25.92
CA ARG A 926 -17.24 7.03 -24.59
C ARG A 926 -18.23 8.08 -24.09
N ALA A 927 -18.68 7.92 -22.84
CA ALA A 927 -19.87 8.56 -22.32
C ALA A 927 -19.72 10.09 -22.22
N ILE A 928 -18.50 10.59 -21.99
CA ILE A 928 -18.24 12.04 -21.96
C ILE A 928 -18.35 12.71 -23.34
N SER A 929 -18.26 11.95 -24.44
CA SER A 929 -18.53 12.43 -25.81
C SER A 929 -19.96 12.11 -26.25
N ARG A 930 -20.58 11.10 -25.65
CA ARG A 930 -21.96 10.66 -25.92
C ARG A 930 -23.02 11.56 -25.29
N TRP A 931 -22.73 12.18 -24.14
CA TRP A 931 -23.75 12.80 -23.27
C TRP A 931 -23.55 14.28 -22.92
N VAL A 932 -22.40 14.89 -23.23
CA VAL A 932 -22.11 16.29 -22.82
C VAL A 932 -21.23 17.02 -23.85
N ALA A 933 -21.29 18.35 -23.85
CA ALA A 933 -20.43 19.19 -24.68
C ALA A 933 -18.98 19.23 -24.13
N PRO A 934 -17.93 19.32 -24.98
CA PRO A 934 -16.53 19.26 -24.55
C PRO A 934 -16.15 20.27 -23.45
N GLU A 935 -16.69 21.49 -23.51
CA GLU A 935 -16.46 22.56 -22.53
C GLU A 935 -16.95 22.23 -21.11
N GLN A 936 -17.85 21.24 -20.97
CA GLN A 936 -18.45 20.81 -19.71
C GLN A 936 -17.94 19.44 -19.23
N ALA A 937 -17.16 18.74 -20.06
CA ALA A 937 -16.75 17.35 -19.82
C ALA A 937 -16.06 17.11 -18.46
N ARG A 938 -15.24 18.06 -17.96
CA ARG A 938 -14.57 17.91 -16.64
C ARG A 938 -15.54 17.90 -15.47
N ALA A 939 -16.60 18.71 -15.50
CA ALA A 939 -17.62 18.72 -14.44
C ALA A 939 -18.49 17.46 -14.53
N PHE A 940 -18.97 17.16 -15.74
CA PHE A 940 -19.78 15.98 -16.03
C PHE A 940 -19.07 14.68 -15.65
N ALA A 941 -17.79 14.50 -15.99
CA ALA A 941 -17.04 13.28 -15.67
C ALA A 941 -16.94 13.04 -14.15
N ARG A 942 -16.76 14.11 -13.35
CA ARG A 942 -16.71 14.00 -11.88
C ARG A 942 -18.07 13.62 -11.29
N MET A 943 -19.15 14.21 -11.80
CA MET A 943 -20.53 13.85 -11.45
C MET A 943 -20.85 12.40 -11.87
N LYS A 944 -20.52 12.02 -13.10
CA LYS A 944 -20.70 10.67 -13.68
C LYS A 944 -20.08 9.59 -12.79
N MET A 945 -18.83 9.79 -12.35
CA MET A 945 -18.16 8.87 -11.41
C MET A 945 -18.91 8.74 -10.08
N LEU A 946 -19.28 9.87 -9.46
CA LEU A 946 -19.97 9.88 -8.17
C LEU A 946 -21.39 9.27 -8.25
N LEU A 947 -22.07 9.45 -9.38
CA LEU A 947 -23.38 8.88 -9.68
C LEU A 947 -23.30 7.36 -9.89
N LEU A 948 -22.39 6.90 -10.76
CA LEU A 948 -22.17 5.46 -11.00
C LEU A 948 -21.88 4.75 -9.67
N ALA A 949 -20.95 5.28 -8.88
CA ALA A 949 -20.60 4.76 -7.56
C ALA A 949 -21.76 4.80 -6.54
N SER A 950 -22.81 5.60 -6.78
CA SER A 950 -24.00 5.70 -5.94
C SER A 950 -25.16 4.79 -6.35
N LEU A 951 -25.05 4.00 -7.43
CA LEU A 951 -26.07 3.03 -7.82
C LEU A 951 -26.02 1.75 -6.94
N ARG A 952 -27.19 1.12 -6.72
CA ARG A 952 -27.33 -0.23 -6.15
C ARG A 952 -27.12 -1.26 -7.25
N GLY A 953 -26.24 -2.21 -7.02
CA GLY A 953 -25.74 -3.13 -8.04
C GLY A 953 -24.23 -3.15 -8.08
N ASN A 954 -23.65 -3.91 -9.01
CA ASN A 954 -22.25 -3.81 -9.38
C ASN A 954 -22.04 -2.65 -10.36
N ILE A 955 -20.81 -2.17 -10.47
CA ILE A 955 -20.44 -1.15 -11.45
C ILE A 955 -19.25 -1.60 -12.29
N PHE A 956 -19.37 -1.41 -13.60
CA PHE A 956 -18.30 -1.56 -14.56
C PHE A 956 -17.70 -0.19 -14.87
N LEU A 957 -16.37 -0.12 -14.81
CA LEU A 957 -15.57 1.04 -15.21
C LEU A 957 -14.70 0.62 -16.40
N TYR A 958 -14.83 1.28 -17.54
CA TYR A 958 -14.07 0.92 -18.75
C TYR A 958 -12.67 1.54 -18.74
N TYR A 959 -11.69 0.94 -19.42
CA TYR A 959 -10.33 1.48 -19.40
C TYR A 959 -10.25 2.89 -20.04
N GLY A 960 -9.60 3.83 -19.34
CA GLY A 960 -9.56 5.24 -19.72
C GLY A 960 -10.81 6.04 -19.27
N GLU A 961 -11.83 5.39 -18.70
CA GLU A 961 -12.97 6.10 -18.11
C GLU A 961 -12.57 6.85 -16.83
N GLU A 962 -11.57 6.34 -16.09
CA GLU A 962 -10.97 7.00 -14.92
C GLU A 962 -10.12 8.22 -15.30
N LEU A 963 -9.60 8.22 -16.53
CA LEU A 963 -8.86 9.35 -17.12
C LEU A 963 -9.80 10.37 -17.76
N GLY A 964 -10.98 9.95 -18.19
CA GLY A 964 -11.92 10.77 -18.96
C GLY A 964 -11.47 10.93 -20.41
N LEU A 965 -11.05 9.83 -21.07
CA LEU A 965 -10.76 9.83 -22.51
C LEU A 965 -12.03 10.13 -23.33
N THR A 966 -11.88 10.86 -24.44
CA THR A 966 -12.99 11.14 -25.36
C THR A 966 -13.13 10.05 -26.45
N GLN A 967 -14.28 10.02 -27.12
CA GLN A 967 -14.49 9.16 -28.29
C GLN A 967 -13.62 9.64 -29.44
N VAL A 968 -12.73 8.78 -29.94
CA VAL A 968 -11.89 9.08 -31.11
C VAL A 968 -12.68 8.90 -32.40
N ASP A 969 -12.57 9.86 -33.32
CA ASP A 969 -13.10 9.72 -34.69
C ASP A 969 -12.08 8.94 -35.54
N VAL A 970 -12.41 7.70 -35.90
CA VAL A 970 -11.51 6.79 -36.62
C VAL A 970 -11.79 6.90 -38.13
N PRO A 971 -10.82 7.32 -38.96
CA PRO A 971 -11.03 7.52 -40.39
C PRO A 971 -11.27 6.18 -41.11
N PHE A 972 -12.02 6.21 -42.20
CA PHE A 972 -12.51 5.01 -42.88
C PHE A 972 -11.40 4.04 -43.32
N GLU A 973 -10.22 4.57 -43.67
CA GLU A 973 -9.02 3.80 -44.03
C GLU A 973 -8.33 3.08 -42.86
N ASP A 974 -8.59 3.47 -41.60
CA ASP A 974 -8.08 2.81 -40.39
C ASP A 974 -9.17 2.04 -39.62
N LEU A 975 -10.46 2.12 -40.03
CA LEU A 975 -11.54 1.33 -39.42
C LEU A 975 -11.26 -0.17 -39.44
N GLN A 976 -11.56 -0.84 -38.32
CA GLN A 976 -11.37 -2.28 -38.14
C GLN A 976 -12.72 -2.98 -37.87
N ASP A 977 -13.68 -2.31 -37.22
CA ASP A 977 -14.98 -2.88 -36.84
C ASP A 977 -15.82 -3.37 -38.05
N PRO A 978 -16.05 -4.70 -38.19
CA PRO A 978 -16.76 -5.24 -39.35
C PRO A 978 -18.23 -4.79 -39.43
N GLU A 979 -18.89 -4.49 -38.30
CA GLU A 979 -20.28 -3.99 -38.32
C GLU A 979 -20.33 -2.60 -38.97
N ALA A 980 -19.43 -1.72 -38.56
CA ALA A 980 -19.35 -0.36 -39.08
C ALA A 980 -18.97 -0.35 -40.55
N ILE A 981 -17.98 -1.17 -40.97
CA ILE A 981 -17.57 -1.30 -42.36
C ILE A 981 -18.72 -1.82 -43.24
N ALA A 982 -19.50 -2.80 -42.77
CA ALA A 982 -20.63 -3.36 -43.52
C ALA A 982 -21.81 -2.38 -43.66
N ASN A 983 -22.00 -1.46 -42.70
CA ASN A 983 -23.16 -0.57 -42.60
C ASN A 983 -22.80 0.93 -42.70
N TRP A 984 -21.61 1.26 -43.21
CA TRP A 984 -21.09 2.63 -43.28
C TRP A 984 -21.91 3.54 -44.23
N PRO A 985 -22.18 4.82 -43.88
CA PRO A 985 -21.90 5.54 -42.64
C PRO A 985 -23.14 5.60 -41.72
N ARG A 986 -23.93 4.53 -41.64
CA ARG A 986 -25.19 4.48 -40.86
C ARG A 986 -25.02 3.90 -39.47
N THR A 987 -24.10 2.96 -39.28
CA THR A 987 -23.64 2.51 -37.96
C THR A 987 -22.36 3.24 -37.57
N LEU A 988 -22.28 3.70 -36.32
CA LEU A 988 -21.09 4.31 -35.72
C LEU A 988 -20.12 3.22 -35.26
N SER A 989 -18.82 3.35 -35.55
CA SER A 989 -17.83 2.32 -35.19
C SER A 989 -17.55 2.23 -33.68
N ARG A 990 -17.40 0.99 -33.21
CA ARG A 990 -16.91 0.67 -31.86
C ARG A 990 -15.42 1.01 -31.69
N ASP A 991 -14.66 1.14 -32.80
CA ASP A 991 -13.21 1.39 -32.80
C ASP A 991 -12.80 2.63 -32.01
N GLY A 992 -13.60 3.71 -32.07
CA GLY A 992 -13.32 4.98 -31.37
C GLY A 992 -13.35 4.91 -29.84
N ALA A 993 -13.93 3.84 -29.27
CA ALA A 993 -13.84 3.52 -27.84
C ALA A 993 -12.68 2.56 -27.53
N ARG A 994 -12.25 1.78 -28.54
CA ARG A 994 -11.21 0.74 -28.48
C ARG A 994 -9.79 1.26 -28.78
N THR A 995 -9.56 2.57 -28.79
CA THR A 995 -8.27 3.20 -29.08
C THR A 995 -7.24 3.02 -27.93
N PRO A 996 -5.92 3.11 -28.21
CA PRO A 996 -4.89 2.75 -27.22
C PRO A 996 -4.84 3.63 -25.96
N MET A 997 -4.60 3.00 -24.82
CA MET A 997 -4.49 3.64 -23.50
C MET A 997 -3.21 4.52 -23.38
N PRO A 998 -3.32 5.80 -23.00
CA PRO A 998 -2.16 6.69 -22.86
C PRO A 998 -1.49 6.57 -21.48
N TRP A 999 -0.35 5.90 -21.41
CA TRP A 999 0.39 5.71 -20.16
C TRP A 999 1.36 6.84 -19.84
N GLN A 1000 2.11 7.33 -20.83
CA GLN A 1000 3.22 8.28 -20.67
C GLN A 1000 3.22 9.31 -21.80
N ALA A 1001 2.88 10.56 -21.51
CA ALA A 1001 2.64 11.60 -22.52
C ALA A 1001 3.81 11.88 -23.49
N GLU A 1002 5.05 11.76 -23.01
CA GLU A 1002 6.27 12.06 -23.80
C GLU A 1002 6.89 10.81 -24.46
N ALA A 1003 6.31 9.63 -24.26
CA ALA A 1003 6.82 8.39 -24.83
C ALA A 1003 6.26 8.12 -26.25
N PRO A 1004 6.95 7.33 -27.09
CA PRO A 1004 6.41 6.85 -28.37
C PRO A 1004 5.02 6.25 -28.17
N ASN A 1005 4.06 6.63 -29.01
CA ASN A 1005 2.65 6.21 -28.93
C ASN A 1005 2.04 6.36 -27.53
N LEU A 1006 2.41 7.44 -26.82
CA LEU A 1006 2.01 7.72 -25.44
C LEU A 1006 2.32 6.57 -24.45
N GLY A 1007 3.37 5.80 -24.73
CA GLY A 1007 3.80 4.68 -23.89
C GLY A 1007 2.95 3.42 -24.02
N PHE A 1008 2.02 3.35 -24.99
CA PHE A 1008 1.27 2.12 -25.26
C PHE A 1008 2.11 1.04 -25.96
N SER A 1009 2.92 1.43 -26.97
CA SER A 1009 3.69 0.52 -27.84
C SER A 1009 4.92 1.24 -28.42
N THR A 1010 5.91 0.49 -28.89
CA THR A 1010 7.03 1.03 -29.68
C THR A 1010 6.81 0.98 -31.21
N ALA A 1011 5.79 0.26 -31.69
CA ALA A 1011 5.40 0.19 -33.11
C ALA A 1011 4.19 1.09 -33.43
N ARG A 1012 3.65 1.06 -34.65
CA ARG A 1012 2.36 1.71 -34.95
C ARG A 1012 1.25 0.91 -34.25
N PRO A 1013 0.43 1.51 -33.37
CA PRO A 1013 -0.69 0.82 -32.76
C PRO A 1013 -1.73 0.37 -33.80
N TRP A 1014 -2.46 -0.70 -33.50
CA TRP A 1014 -3.46 -1.28 -34.42
C TRP A 1014 -4.69 -0.39 -34.68
N LEU A 1015 -4.95 0.60 -33.82
CA LEU A 1015 -5.91 1.70 -33.99
C LEU A 1015 -5.25 3.05 -33.67
N PRO A 1016 -5.70 4.17 -34.26
CA PRO A 1016 -5.13 5.49 -33.98
C PRO A 1016 -5.34 5.92 -32.52
N ILE A 1017 -4.46 6.81 -32.06
CA ILE A 1017 -4.53 7.47 -30.75
C ILE A 1017 -5.22 8.83 -30.92
N GLY A 1018 -6.10 9.21 -29.99
CA GLY A 1018 -6.80 10.50 -30.02
C GLY A 1018 -5.89 11.69 -29.71
N ASP A 1019 -6.16 12.85 -30.32
CA ASP A 1019 -5.36 14.09 -30.15
C ASP A 1019 -5.30 14.60 -28.69
N ASP A 1020 -6.31 14.27 -27.88
CA ASP A 1020 -6.41 14.64 -26.46
C ASP A 1020 -5.73 13.63 -25.50
N HIS A 1021 -5.53 12.37 -25.92
CA HIS A 1021 -4.98 11.30 -25.09
C HIS A 1021 -3.65 11.70 -24.42
N GLY A 1022 -2.80 12.49 -25.10
CA GLY A 1022 -1.50 12.95 -24.57
C GLY A 1022 -1.62 13.94 -23.40
N ALA A 1023 -2.71 14.71 -23.33
CA ALA A 1023 -3.00 15.59 -22.19
C ALA A 1023 -3.63 14.82 -21.02
N LEU A 1024 -4.30 13.70 -21.31
CA LEU A 1024 -5.04 12.87 -20.35
C LEU A 1024 -4.23 11.67 -19.83
N ALA A 1025 -2.99 11.47 -20.29
CA ALA A 1025 -2.15 10.31 -19.99
C ALA A 1025 -1.97 10.05 -18.48
N VAL A 1026 -1.80 8.78 -18.10
CA VAL A 1026 -1.67 8.36 -16.68
C VAL A 1026 -0.54 9.11 -15.98
N ASP A 1027 0.65 9.21 -16.59
CA ASP A 1027 1.78 9.94 -15.98
C ASP A 1027 1.51 11.45 -15.78
N ARG A 1028 0.60 12.05 -16.55
CA ARG A 1028 0.15 13.44 -16.35
C ARG A 1028 -0.85 13.51 -15.20
N GLN A 1029 -1.84 12.63 -15.16
CA GLN A 1029 -2.87 12.64 -14.12
C GLN A 1029 -2.35 12.23 -12.74
N GLU A 1030 -1.36 11.34 -12.66
CA GLU A 1030 -0.69 11.02 -11.40
C GLU A 1030 -0.03 12.25 -10.75
N ARG A 1031 0.47 13.19 -11.57
CA ARG A 1031 1.15 14.41 -11.09
C ARG A 1031 0.21 15.58 -10.79
N ASP A 1032 -1.04 15.58 -11.27
CA ASP A 1032 -2.06 16.58 -10.94
C ASP A 1032 -3.01 16.06 -9.85
N PRO A 1033 -2.92 16.53 -8.58
CA PRO A 1033 -3.83 16.10 -7.51
C PRO A 1033 -5.29 16.54 -7.70
N HIS A 1034 -5.62 17.26 -8.78
CA HIS A 1034 -6.98 17.64 -9.16
C HIS A 1034 -7.49 16.93 -10.44
N ALA A 1035 -6.75 15.93 -10.94
CA ALA A 1035 -7.11 15.09 -12.07
C ALA A 1035 -8.38 14.24 -11.83
N LEU A 1036 -8.89 13.59 -12.88
CA LEU A 1036 -10.02 12.66 -12.75
C LEU A 1036 -9.59 11.32 -12.13
N LEU A 1037 -8.35 10.88 -12.39
CA LEU A 1037 -7.76 9.66 -11.83
C LEU A 1037 -7.88 9.61 -10.29
N HIS A 1038 -7.41 10.64 -9.59
CA HIS A 1038 -7.48 10.70 -8.11
C HIS A 1038 -8.91 10.87 -7.60
N TRP A 1039 -9.77 11.61 -8.30
CA TRP A 1039 -11.19 11.67 -7.95
C TRP A 1039 -11.88 10.32 -8.07
N THR A 1040 -11.55 9.52 -9.09
CA THR A 1040 -12.07 8.17 -9.25
C THR A 1040 -11.62 7.28 -8.09
N ARG A 1041 -10.35 7.36 -7.67
CA ARG A 1041 -9.83 6.68 -6.46
C ARG A 1041 -10.60 7.07 -5.20
N ASP A 1042 -10.79 8.38 -4.97
CA ASP A 1042 -11.54 8.90 -3.80
C ASP A 1042 -13.00 8.41 -3.80
N VAL A 1043 -13.67 8.43 -4.95
CA VAL A 1043 -15.06 8.00 -5.13
C VAL A 1043 -15.24 6.49 -4.93
N LEU A 1044 -14.30 5.68 -5.40
CA LEU A 1044 -14.34 4.23 -5.20
C LEU A 1044 -13.98 3.85 -3.75
N ALA A 1045 -13.03 4.54 -3.12
CA ALA A 1045 -12.74 4.41 -1.70
C ALA A 1045 -13.96 4.81 -0.83
N LEU A 1046 -14.66 5.88 -1.18
CA LEU A 1046 -15.92 6.31 -0.56
C LEU A 1046 -16.99 5.23 -0.67
N ARG A 1047 -17.26 4.71 -1.87
CA ARG A 1047 -18.24 3.62 -2.08
C ARG A 1047 -17.92 2.40 -1.21
N LYS A 1048 -16.64 2.01 -1.15
CA LYS A 1048 -16.14 0.85 -0.38
C LYS A 1048 -16.24 1.05 1.14
N ALA A 1049 -16.15 2.29 1.62
CA ALA A 1049 -16.24 2.64 3.04
C ALA A 1049 -17.68 2.70 3.59
N HIS A 1050 -18.69 2.80 2.73
CA HIS A 1050 -20.09 3.05 3.10
C HIS A 1050 -21.02 1.90 2.66
N PRO A 1051 -21.48 1.02 3.58
CA PRO A 1051 -22.40 -0.08 3.26
C PRO A 1051 -23.69 0.36 2.56
N ALA A 1052 -24.18 1.58 2.84
CA ALA A 1052 -25.31 2.16 2.14
C ALA A 1052 -25.05 2.31 0.63
N LEU A 1053 -23.86 2.78 0.22
CA LEU A 1053 -23.49 2.89 -1.20
C LEU A 1053 -23.18 1.52 -1.80
N LEU A 1054 -22.41 0.70 -1.08
CA LEU A 1054 -21.85 -0.57 -1.58
C LEU A 1054 -22.92 -1.64 -1.85
N THR A 1055 -23.86 -1.83 -0.92
CA THR A 1055 -24.86 -2.90 -0.97
C THR A 1055 -26.28 -2.48 -0.62
N GLY A 1056 -26.48 -1.31 -0.03
CA GLY A 1056 -27.78 -0.87 0.49
C GLY A 1056 -28.88 -0.73 -0.56
N ASP A 1057 -30.12 -0.69 -0.07
CA ASP A 1057 -31.32 -0.35 -0.85
C ASP A 1057 -31.17 1.01 -1.55
N ILE A 1058 -32.01 1.25 -2.57
CA ILE A 1058 -32.02 2.46 -3.38
C ILE A 1058 -33.44 2.98 -3.56
N ARG A 1059 -33.64 4.25 -3.25
CA ARG A 1059 -34.92 4.93 -3.41
C ARG A 1059 -34.75 6.25 -4.13
N ILE A 1060 -35.52 6.45 -5.19
CA ILE A 1060 -35.65 7.77 -5.82
C ILE A 1060 -36.42 8.71 -4.86
N VAL A 1061 -35.81 9.84 -4.53
CA VAL A 1061 -36.39 10.92 -3.71
C VAL A 1061 -36.93 12.02 -4.61
N ALA A 1062 -36.20 12.35 -5.67
CA ALA A 1062 -36.63 13.23 -6.75
C ALA A 1062 -35.93 12.84 -8.06
N ALA A 1063 -36.66 12.95 -9.16
CA ALA A 1063 -36.13 12.94 -10.52
C ALA A 1063 -36.97 13.90 -11.35
N ASP A 1064 -36.38 15.02 -11.76
CA ASP A 1064 -37.03 16.03 -12.63
C ASP A 1064 -36.20 16.27 -13.90
N ASP A 1065 -36.43 17.37 -14.61
CA ASP A 1065 -35.72 17.69 -15.86
C ASP A 1065 -34.20 17.91 -15.66
N ALA A 1066 -33.76 18.21 -14.43
CA ALA A 1066 -32.36 18.57 -14.13
C ALA A 1066 -31.79 17.87 -12.89
N MET A 1067 -32.57 17.69 -11.83
CA MET A 1067 -32.11 17.16 -10.54
C MET A 1067 -32.49 15.69 -10.34
N LEU A 1068 -31.50 14.92 -9.89
CA LEU A 1068 -31.65 13.56 -9.41
C LEU A 1068 -31.26 13.52 -7.92
N ALA A 1069 -32.16 13.03 -7.07
CA ALA A 1069 -31.90 12.79 -5.66
C ALA A 1069 -32.25 11.34 -5.31
N ILE A 1070 -31.26 10.61 -4.80
CA ILE A 1070 -31.33 9.19 -4.46
C ILE A 1070 -31.01 9.02 -2.97
N GLU A 1071 -31.84 8.29 -2.25
CA GLU A 1071 -31.55 7.83 -0.90
C GLU A 1071 -31.01 6.39 -0.95
N ARG A 1072 -29.88 6.15 -0.29
CA ARG A 1072 -29.24 4.84 -0.14
C ARG A 1072 -29.28 4.41 1.32
N ARG A 1073 -29.69 3.17 1.60
CA ARG A 1073 -29.94 2.67 2.97
C ARG A 1073 -29.26 1.33 3.18
N GLY A 1074 -28.30 1.22 4.10
CA GLY A 1074 -27.60 -0.03 4.38
C GLY A 1074 -27.14 -0.14 5.82
N ALA A 1075 -27.50 -1.23 6.50
CA ALA A 1075 -27.33 -1.38 7.95
C ALA A 1075 -27.87 -0.14 8.71
N ASN A 1076 -27.09 0.43 9.63
CA ASN A 1076 -27.45 1.63 10.41
C ASN A 1076 -26.95 2.92 9.72
N GLU A 1077 -27.07 3.01 8.39
CA GLU A 1077 -26.62 4.15 7.61
C GLU A 1077 -27.62 4.52 6.50
N THR A 1078 -28.14 5.75 6.59
CA THR A 1078 -28.87 6.43 5.52
C THR A 1078 -27.98 7.51 4.89
N MET A 1079 -27.84 7.47 3.56
CA MET A 1079 -27.14 8.47 2.76
C MET A 1079 -28.05 9.05 1.69
N LEU A 1080 -27.81 10.31 1.33
CA LEU A 1080 -28.54 11.06 0.31
C LEU A 1080 -27.53 11.53 -0.74
N CYS A 1081 -27.69 11.03 -1.96
CA CYS A 1081 -26.86 11.31 -3.10
C CYS A 1081 -27.65 12.20 -4.08
N VAL A 1082 -27.15 13.40 -4.36
CA VAL A 1082 -27.85 14.43 -5.14
C VAL A 1082 -26.97 14.90 -6.29
N PHE A 1083 -27.54 14.97 -7.49
CA PHE A 1083 -26.82 15.22 -8.73
C PHE A 1083 -27.62 16.20 -9.59
N ASN A 1084 -26.95 17.26 -10.06
CA ASN A 1084 -27.41 18.05 -11.20
C ASN A 1084 -26.94 17.35 -12.48
N LEU A 1085 -27.87 16.94 -13.33
CA LEU A 1085 -27.61 16.35 -14.64
C LEU A 1085 -27.78 17.38 -15.78
N SER A 1086 -27.99 18.66 -15.43
CA SER A 1086 -28.07 19.79 -16.35
C SER A 1086 -26.79 20.66 -16.32
N PRO A 1087 -26.51 21.41 -17.41
CA PRO A 1087 -25.40 22.36 -17.45
C PRO A 1087 -25.67 23.67 -16.70
N GLU A 1088 -26.93 23.95 -16.34
CA GLU A 1088 -27.33 25.17 -15.63
C GLU A 1088 -27.23 24.97 -14.12
N PRO A 1089 -26.85 26.00 -13.32
CA PRO A 1089 -26.84 25.90 -11.87
C PRO A 1089 -28.26 25.68 -11.28
N GLN A 1090 -28.37 24.73 -10.36
CA GLN A 1090 -29.61 24.32 -9.71
C GLN A 1090 -29.58 24.54 -8.19
N ARG A 1091 -30.76 24.54 -7.57
CA ARG A 1091 -30.93 24.60 -6.13
C ARG A 1091 -31.92 23.54 -5.66
N TRP A 1092 -31.43 22.59 -4.87
CA TRP A 1092 -32.20 21.48 -4.33
C TRP A 1092 -31.78 21.23 -2.88
N ALA A 1093 -32.75 20.99 -1.99
CA ALA A 1093 -32.48 20.66 -0.59
C ALA A 1093 -33.50 19.61 -0.09
N PRO A 1094 -33.10 18.69 0.80
CA PRO A 1094 -34.02 17.74 1.40
C PRO A 1094 -34.91 18.42 2.46
N GLU A 1095 -35.92 17.70 2.93
CA GLU A 1095 -36.56 18.06 4.20
C GLU A 1095 -35.51 18.02 5.33
N GLN A 1096 -35.47 19.07 6.15
CA GLN A 1096 -34.58 19.22 7.30
C GLN A 1096 -33.08 19.12 6.91
N PRO A 1097 -32.57 20.07 6.09
CA PRO A 1097 -31.20 20.03 5.56
C PRO A 1097 -30.10 19.95 6.62
N ASP A 1098 -30.34 20.49 7.82
CA ASP A 1098 -29.41 20.45 8.94
C ASP A 1098 -29.19 19.04 9.53
N GLN A 1099 -30.01 18.05 9.15
CA GLN A 1099 -29.77 16.63 9.50
C GLN A 1099 -28.70 15.96 8.63
N TRP A 1100 -28.24 16.57 7.55
CA TRP A 1100 -27.41 15.92 6.54
C TRP A 1100 -25.99 16.50 6.52
N GLN A 1101 -25.00 15.66 6.83
CA GLN A 1101 -23.58 16.01 6.80
C GLN A 1101 -22.96 15.60 5.46
N THR A 1102 -22.45 16.56 4.69
CA THR A 1102 -21.68 16.29 3.46
C THR A 1102 -20.51 15.33 3.73
N VAL A 1103 -20.35 14.32 2.88
CA VAL A 1103 -19.27 13.33 2.92
C VAL A 1103 -18.35 13.48 1.71
N ALA A 1104 -18.91 13.72 0.52
CA ALA A 1104 -18.18 14.04 -0.70
C ALA A 1104 -19.01 14.99 -1.57
N GLU A 1105 -18.35 15.92 -2.28
CA GLU A 1105 -19.03 16.86 -3.17
C GLU A 1105 -18.13 17.33 -4.32
N THR A 1106 -18.72 17.81 -5.41
CA THR A 1106 -18.03 18.37 -6.58
C THR A 1106 -18.91 19.44 -7.24
N ALA A 1107 -18.36 20.64 -7.48
CA ALA A 1107 -19.07 21.79 -8.07
C ALA A 1107 -20.40 22.15 -7.35
N THR A 1108 -20.32 22.31 -6.03
CA THR A 1108 -21.44 22.60 -5.12
C THR A 1108 -21.04 23.63 -4.06
N GLN A 1109 -22.04 24.30 -3.47
CA GLN A 1109 -21.87 25.08 -2.24
C GLN A 1109 -23.04 24.80 -1.28
N GLY A 1110 -22.95 23.66 -0.59
CA GLY A 1110 -24.07 23.10 0.16
C GLY A 1110 -25.21 22.72 -0.78
N TRP A 1111 -26.43 23.20 -0.49
CA TRP A 1111 -27.64 22.91 -1.26
C TRP A 1111 -27.82 23.75 -2.55
N HIS A 1112 -26.70 24.17 -3.14
CA HIS A 1112 -26.62 24.79 -4.47
C HIS A 1112 -25.61 24.01 -5.29
N PHE A 1113 -25.96 23.71 -6.54
CA PHE A 1113 -25.22 22.86 -7.46
C PHE A 1113 -24.91 23.68 -8.70
N ASP A 1114 -23.65 23.82 -9.08
CA ASP A 1114 -23.32 24.40 -10.38
C ASP A 1114 -23.69 23.41 -11.51
N GLY A 1115 -23.43 23.77 -12.77
CA GLY A 1115 -23.60 22.85 -13.91
C GLY A 1115 -22.84 21.55 -13.68
N TYR A 1116 -23.55 20.42 -13.69
CA TYR A 1116 -23.03 19.10 -13.30
C TYR A 1116 -22.42 19.02 -11.88
N GLY A 1117 -22.94 19.81 -10.94
CA GLY A 1117 -22.64 19.67 -9.51
C GLY A 1117 -23.25 18.41 -8.89
N ALA A 1118 -22.58 17.83 -7.90
CA ALA A 1118 -23.08 16.67 -7.15
C ALA A 1118 -22.55 16.59 -5.71
N LEU A 1119 -23.35 16.01 -4.82
CA LEU A 1119 -23.10 15.92 -3.38
C LEU A 1119 -23.66 14.61 -2.81
N ILE A 1120 -22.87 13.95 -1.96
CA ILE A 1120 -23.32 12.85 -1.10
C ILE A 1120 -23.24 13.34 0.35
N ALA A 1121 -24.36 13.22 1.08
CA ALA A 1121 -24.43 13.49 2.51
C ALA A 1121 -24.91 12.25 3.29
N LYS A 1122 -24.45 12.11 4.53
CA LYS A 1122 -24.90 11.10 5.49
C LYS A 1122 -25.86 11.73 6.49
N ARG A 1123 -26.91 11.00 6.89
CA ARG A 1123 -27.85 11.44 7.91
C ARG A 1123 -27.21 11.41 9.31
N THR A 1124 -27.49 12.43 10.10
CA THR A 1124 -27.05 12.56 11.50
C THR A 1124 -28.20 12.20 12.45
N GLY A 1125 -27.88 11.49 13.54
CA GLY A 1125 -28.84 11.19 14.61
C GLY A 1125 -29.67 9.90 14.48
N GLU A 1126 -29.37 9.03 13.53
CA GLU A 1126 -29.84 7.62 13.60
C GLU A 1126 -28.95 6.86 14.61
N ALA A 1127 -29.58 6.10 15.53
CA ALA A 1127 -28.99 5.59 16.77
C ALA A 1127 -29.48 4.17 17.10
#